data_AF-A0A1I8CI48-F1
#
_entry.id   AF-A0A1I8CI48-F1
#
_cell.length_a   1.000
_cell.length_b   1.000
_cell.length_c   1.000
_cell.angle_alpha   90.00
_cell.angle_beta   90.00
_cell.angle_gamma   90.00
#
_symmetry.space_group_name_H-M   'P 1'
#
loop_
_entity.id
_entity.type
_entity.pdbx_description
1 polymer ?
#
loop_
_entity_poly.entity_id
_entity_poly.type
_entity_poly.pdbx_seq_one_letter_code
_entity_poly.pdbx_strand_id
1 'polypeptide(L)'
;MQLSPLDIFQLSYRIPSLIIYIYFEIVLAYKLYTNDPEYNNEFCPLVFVKGLVDIGAQLCQLITLRLANTRWLPHIFTFSDFQAHIPSFVNDSCYAVMFELCFLISLNRYLAVTYPVKYKFYFSKKAHKIMLPICLVVGFSIGLFLVLRFGCKIIWSDVRGLMVAVFVDEKVGIFQAVYTIGYYLPLCVGSAIFSGLTVFKVSKLRKTSSAVRKKDRLLITYSFICVVAFTAFDLCFILRSVGYLMKRSDLTQIAQNIVQHIVDVATFGLFYISILLRNYIIAISSEFCETNTEVDGKELSGKFEIKTNLEDPLDYFMDTVFGKGPFVENEMDFDFSETKIAKLKQFYSEIVVSFPYTILSPTARINFDKAFQFWAKRFFTQTSLNENTEESLSHSKTKTNYGSFAYPSIVAEILMSGYAAIGFSWQSAPLVTEMELLMTDWIGQAIGIPKIYLNQNEVGNGSLHYTLYDAILLVSLCARSRATTLHSPAFDQKLELAKVADYEKIDLNRDTINDTKVSIGTISSDPKSDYYEYFNKNDPSVLSKLIAFSFDDPTGNLNQMFMTVGVKHQLIFVGNEFKHCPTVYSFFLEEAFLNAVNTGKIPFMVLFSIKKNVEIESEIAKEISKICTKYNIWFNLNVSNVVGHLFLNHSEKVTKNIENIDSITATVEDVFLINEFCTVLWVRKYVECEEALCITPTYLRHAKQGLIVDLRHLSIAFSKKFRGLKIWMTIKAFGLKGLRDYYKHRNDSKPPKDIINPFNSIQFKKSALQATEFIATYWETLKDTQTPMTNSPPKTIFNLLTPSGPEEGEEMSQAISTLKTLLPHSTHWNHPYFAAYFPSFSNYSCILGDMFSALFGDRTSPALEGMERDVVQMIGKAMHLPEVFWRRHEDPDHRKYFNGTASEGTFKATLMARERVIYKFKKLHSLWVDNNHLMNGKKLSQFDGSLLPHLRKWNKSEDPNCTFLYNYMLAYTSTQAHSSVEKAYLFSGCRMRKIPVRYDDRLRNFTIHRGAVRRALEVDRAHGYIPFILTCAVGSTSSSGVDWADVHAKVAKDQGLWVHCDAAYLGGFFFLEEYKKFHKGFDYVDSFVINLHKAGGINCDASMLFVHECHRHSKTLNSLGTFPRINRSIKIWFLIQTFGIDGIRAIQRKQIEMTQKFECLLKKSPLFEVTSEAIGGLVCFRVASLSNEENEKIFNLINDDLRIHITESQVLDLYFMRFAANYPDLKCEDINFMFDVIVEITEKALKDKQTK
;
A
#
# COMPACT_ATOMS: atom_id res chain seq x y z
N MET A 1 -20.30 35.36 20.56
CA MET A 1 -19.41 36.35 19.92
C MET A 1 -18.94 35.73 18.62
N GLN A 2 -19.37 36.28 17.48
CA GLN A 2 -18.88 35.85 16.18
C GLN A 2 -17.50 36.49 15.97
N LEU A 3 -16.47 35.66 15.77
CA LEU A 3 -15.18 36.12 15.29
C LEU A 3 -15.40 36.81 13.93
N SER A 4 -14.83 38.00 13.74
CA SER A 4 -14.91 38.65 12.44
C SER A 4 -14.17 37.82 11.39
N PRO A 5 -14.51 37.95 10.09
CA PRO A 5 -13.75 37.29 9.02
C PRO A 5 -12.25 37.61 9.07
N LEU A 6 -11.89 38.81 9.56
CA LEU A 6 -10.49 39.20 9.76
C LEU A 6 -9.83 38.48 10.93
N ASP A 7 -10.57 38.24 12.04
CA ASP A 7 -10.07 37.44 13.17
C ASP A 7 -9.83 35.99 12.75
N ILE A 8 -10.76 35.43 11.97
CA ILE A 8 -10.63 34.09 11.42
C ILE A 8 -9.43 34.03 10.47
N PHE A 9 -9.25 35.03 9.60
CA PHE A 9 -8.10 35.11 8.71
C PHE A 9 -6.78 35.19 9.48
N GLN A 10 -6.67 36.08 10.47
CA GLN A 10 -5.45 36.21 11.28
C GLN A 10 -5.15 34.95 12.11
N LEU A 11 -6.15 34.32 12.72
CA LEU A 11 -5.99 33.07 13.47
C LEU A 11 -5.61 31.91 12.56
N SER A 12 -6.19 31.85 11.35
CA SER A 12 -5.91 30.80 10.36
C SER A 12 -4.48 30.81 9.84
N TYR A 13 -3.79 31.95 9.90
CA TYR A 13 -2.37 32.07 9.53
C TYR A 13 -1.44 31.97 10.75
N ARG A 14 -1.75 32.70 11.84
CA ARG A 14 -0.85 32.83 13.01
C ARG A 14 -0.73 31.54 13.84
N ILE A 15 -1.80 30.77 14.00
CA ILE A 15 -1.75 29.50 14.75
C ILE A 15 -0.88 28.47 14.02
N PRO A 16 -1.08 28.20 12.71
CA PRO A 16 -0.18 27.31 11.98
C PRO A 16 1.26 27.83 11.93
N SER A 17 1.49 29.13 11.70
CA SER A 17 2.83 29.74 11.72
C SER A 17 3.53 29.46 13.06
N LEU A 18 2.89 29.76 14.19
CA LEU A 18 3.45 29.52 15.53
C LEU A 18 3.75 28.05 15.80
N ILE A 19 2.85 27.12 15.39
CA ILE A 19 3.08 25.67 15.54
C ILE A 19 4.33 25.25 14.76
N ILE A 20 4.48 25.78 13.54
CA ILE A 20 5.63 25.50 12.70
C ILE A 20 6.91 26.07 13.35
N TYR A 21 6.88 27.30 13.88
CA TYR A 21 7.99 27.91 14.61
C TYR A 21 8.42 27.07 15.83
N ILE A 22 7.47 26.68 16.68
CA ILE A 22 7.73 25.85 17.87
C ILE A 22 8.33 24.52 17.47
N TYR A 23 7.81 23.88 16.42
CA TYR A 23 8.35 22.62 15.93
C TYR A 23 9.81 22.78 15.46
N PHE A 24 10.11 23.80 14.67
CA PHE A 24 11.48 24.04 14.19
C PHE A 24 12.44 24.39 15.33
N GLU A 25 12.03 25.21 16.29
CA GLU A 25 12.85 25.55 17.44
C GLU A 25 13.08 24.35 18.36
N ILE A 26 12.11 23.44 18.53
CA ILE A 26 12.32 22.18 19.27
C ILE A 26 13.34 21.30 18.56
N VAL A 27 13.27 21.20 17.23
CA VAL A 27 14.24 20.44 16.44
C VAL A 27 15.63 21.08 16.55
N LEU A 28 15.74 22.40 16.43
CA LEU A 28 17.01 23.12 16.51
C LEU A 28 17.59 23.08 17.93
N ALA A 29 16.76 23.22 18.97
CA ALA A 29 17.13 23.05 20.38
C ALA A 29 17.68 21.65 20.63
N TYR A 30 16.99 20.62 20.16
CA TYR A 30 17.43 19.24 20.30
C TYR A 30 18.79 19.02 19.60
N LYS A 31 18.95 19.53 18.38
CA LYS A 31 20.19 19.45 17.63
C LYS A 31 21.35 20.18 18.31
N LEU A 32 21.13 21.41 18.79
CA LEU A 32 22.12 22.18 19.58
C LEU A 32 22.45 21.48 20.91
N TYR A 33 21.45 20.94 21.61
CA TYR A 33 21.59 20.24 22.89
C TYR A 33 22.41 18.94 22.75
N THR A 34 22.18 18.18 21.68
CA THR A 34 22.95 16.96 21.37
C THR A 34 24.38 17.25 20.90
N ASN A 35 24.81 18.51 20.93
CA ASN A 35 26.10 18.97 20.41
C ASN A 35 26.36 18.54 18.96
N ASP A 36 25.30 18.34 18.16
CA ASP A 36 25.39 17.90 16.78
C ASP A 36 26.38 18.81 16.02
N PRO A 37 27.54 18.31 15.56
CA PRO A 37 28.59 19.15 14.97
C PRO A 37 28.12 19.85 13.68
N GLU A 38 27.00 19.42 13.09
CA GLU A 38 26.35 20.07 11.96
C GLU A 38 25.59 21.35 12.35
N TYR A 39 25.01 21.40 13.55
CA TYR A 39 24.19 22.51 14.05
C TYR A 39 24.89 23.34 15.14
N ASN A 40 25.91 22.79 15.80
CA ASN A 40 26.61 23.42 16.92
C ASN A 40 27.75 24.36 16.49
N ASN A 41 27.94 24.52 15.17
CA ASN A 41 28.92 25.43 14.57
C ASN A 41 28.27 26.80 14.28
N GLU A 42 29.00 27.85 14.68
CA GLU A 42 28.96 29.33 14.47
C GLU A 42 27.71 30.09 13.98
N PHE A 43 26.60 29.46 13.58
CA PHE A 43 25.44 30.11 12.94
C PHE A 43 24.10 29.81 13.64
N CYS A 44 23.85 28.55 13.99
CA CYS A 44 22.55 28.12 14.49
C CYS A 44 22.18 28.62 15.91
N PRO A 45 23.13 28.90 16.84
CA PRO A 45 22.77 29.50 18.13
C PRO A 45 22.12 30.89 18.02
N LEU A 46 22.56 31.73 17.08
CA LEU A 46 21.92 33.04 16.84
C LEU A 46 20.53 32.87 16.20
N VAL A 47 20.40 31.90 15.29
CA VAL A 47 19.14 31.58 14.61
C VAL A 47 18.12 31.03 15.60
N PHE A 48 18.57 30.17 16.53
CA PHE A 48 17.78 29.64 17.64
C PHE A 48 17.25 30.75 18.54
N VAL A 49 18.13 31.66 18.99
CA VAL A 49 17.69 32.77 19.85
C VAL A 49 16.76 33.72 19.11
N LYS A 50 16.99 33.97 17.81
CA LYS A 50 16.06 34.73 16.99
C LYS A 50 14.69 34.05 16.89
N GLY A 51 14.63 32.74 16.68
CA GLY A 51 13.36 32.01 16.61
C GLY A 51 12.60 32.04 17.93
N LEU A 52 13.28 31.97 19.07
CA LEU A 52 12.66 32.19 20.39
C LEU A 52 12.08 33.61 20.55
N VAL A 53 12.80 34.63 20.06
CA VAL A 53 12.33 36.03 20.08
C VAL A 53 11.08 36.20 19.22
N ASP A 54 11.04 35.58 18.03
CA ASP A 54 9.89 35.61 17.13
C ASP A 54 8.67 34.88 17.72
N ILE A 55 8.88 33.73 18.38
CA ILE A 55 7.83 33.00 19.13
C ILE A 55 7.27 33.89 20.25
N GLY A 56 8.13 34.58 21.00
CA GLY A 56 7.73 35.51 22.04
C GLY A 56 6.84 36.64 21.52
N ALA A 57 7.22 37.23 20.37
CA ALA A 57 6.41 38.27 19.71
C ALA A 57 5.04 37.75 19.26
N GLN A 58 4.98 36.58 18.62
CA GLN A 58 3.72 35.99 18.15
C GLN A 58 2.80 35.57 19.30
N LEU A 59 3.34 35.00 20.37
CA LEU A 59 2.58 34.63 21.57
C LEU A 59 1.99 35.87 22.26
N CYS A 60 2.78 36.94 22.39
CA CYS A 60 2.29 38.21 22.95
C CYS A 60 1.08 38.75 22.16
N GLN A 61 1.14 38.71 20.83
CA GLN A 61 0.04 39.15 19.99
C GLN A 61 -1.19 38.23 20.07
N LEU A 62 -1.01 36.91 20.15
CA LEU A 62 -2.11 35.94 20.30
C LEU A 62 -2.80 36.02 21.67
N ILE A 63 -2.03 36.25 22.73
CA ILE A 63 -2.56 36.49 24.08
C ILE A 63 -3.47 37.73 24.06
N THR A 64 -3.02 38.80 23.40
CA THR A 64 -3.79 40.04 23.27
C THR A 64 -5.08 39.83 22.45
N LEU A 65 -5.05 39.00 21.40
CA LEU A 65 -6.23 38.56 20.61
C LEU A 65 -7.26 37.75 21.42
N ARG A 66 -6.81 36.87 22.32
CA ARG A 66 -7.69 36.01 23.10
C ARG A 66 -8.36 36.75 24.26
N LEU A 67 -7.63 37.68 24.88
CA LEU A 67 -8.13 38.56 25.96
C LEU A 67 -9.28 39.46 25.48
N ALA A 68 -9.27 39.88 24.22
CA ALA A 68 -10.30 40.68 23.58
C ALA A 68 -11.70 40.02 23.49
N ASN A 69 -11.80 38.67 23.55
CA ASN A 69 -13.03 37.93 23.24
C ASN A 69 -13.63 37.13 24.42
N THR A 70 -13.13 37.32 25.65
CA THR A 70 -13.64 36.60 26.83
C THR A 70 -14.49 37.50 27.75
N ARG A 71 -15.78 37.17 27.93
CA ARG A 71 -16.71 37.86 28.86
C ARG A 71 -16.37 37.75 30.35
N TRP A 72 -15.38 36.95 30.73
CA TRP A 72 -15.05 36.61 32.13
C TRP A 72 -13.97 37.50 32.77
N LEU A 73 -13.36 38.41 32.00
CA LEU A 73 -12.28 39.29 32.45
C LEU A 73 -12.55 40.81 32.47
N PRO A 74 -13.78 41.36 32.34
CA PRO A 74 -14.00 42.80 32.54
C PRO A 74 -13.61 43.31 33.94
N HIS A 75 -13.61 42.43 34.95
CA HIS A 75 -13.33 42.79 36.34
C HIS A 75 -11.86 42.60 36.78
N ILE A 76 -11.04 41.84 36.03
CA ILE A 76 -9.59 41.71 36.29
C ILE A 76 -8.79 42.76 35.51
N PHE A 77 -9.33 43.23 34.38
CA PHE A 77 -8.78 44.31 33.56
C PHE A 77 -9.65 45.58 33.68
N THR A 78 -10.00 45.97 34.91
CA THR A 78 -10.37 47.36 35.17
C THR A 78 -9.13 48.21 34.92
N PHE A 79 -9.04 48.75 33.69
CA PHE A 79 -8.04 49.67 33.15
C PHE A 79 -7.07 50.25 34.20
N SER A 80 -5.98 49.53 34.47
CA SER A 80 -4.75 50.21 34.86
C SER A 80 -3.90 50.32 33.60
N ASP A 81 -3.46 51.54 33.29
CA ASP A 81 -2.52 51.82 32.20
C ASP A 81 -1.25 50.93 32.29
N PHE A 82 -0.97 50.42 33.50
CA PHE A 82 0.11 49.49 33.78
C PHE A 82 0.01 48.12 33.06
N GLN A 83 -1.19 47.60 32.82
CA GLN A 83 -1.34 46.30 32.17
C GLN A 83 -1.09 46.37 30.65
N ALA A 84 -1.18 47.55 30.04
CA ALA A 84 -0.81 47.80 28.64
C ALA A 84 0.71 47.80 28.42
N HIS A 85 1.47 48.07 29.48
CA HIS A 85 2.92 48.20 29.43
C HIS A 85 3.62 46.87 29.15
N ILE A 86 3.13 45.75 29.69
CA ILE A 86 3.79 44.44 29.56
C ILE A 86 3.73 43.93 28.10
N PRO A 87 2.57 43.90 27.42
CA PRO A 87 2.52 43.47 26.02
C PRO A 87 3.31 44.40 25.09
N SER A 88 3.27 45.71 25.31
CA SER A 88 4.06 46.67 24.51
C SER A 88 5.56 46.49 24.73
N PHE A 89 5.99 46.34 26.00
CA PHE A 89 7.38 46.09 26.36
C PHE A 89 7.92 44.85 25.66
N VAL A 90 7.21 43.72 25.77
CA VAL A 90 7.63 42.45 25.17
C VAL A 90 7.66 42.56 23.65
N ASN A 91 6.63 43.14 23.04
CA ASN A 91 6.53 43.27 21.58
C ASN A 91 7.63 44.18 21.01
N ASP A 92 7.85 45.36 21.58
CA ASP A 92 8.86 46.31 21.08
C ASP A 92 10.29 45.84 21.38
N SER A 93 10.52 45.17 22.52
CA SER A 93 11.81 44.53 22.83
C SER A 93 12.12 43.41 21.83
N CYS A 94 11.14 42.55 21.52
CA CYS A 94 11.31 41.47 20.55
C CYS A 94 11.64 42.01 19.16
N TYR A 95 10.97 43.06 18.69
CA TYR A 95 11.29 43.68 17.39
C TYR A 95 12.70 44.27 17.38
N ALA A 96 13.14 44.94 18.44
CA ALA A 96 14.50 45.47 18.54
C ALA A 96 15.56 44.37 18.44
N VAL A 97 15.46 43.34 19.29
CA VAL A 97 16.40 42.21 19.30
C VAL A 97 16.41 41.48 17.95
N MET A 98 15.23 41.33 17.32
CA MET A 98 15.10 40.69 16.02
C MET A 98 15.93 41.41 14.94
N PHE A 99 15.92 42.75 14.90
CA PHE A 99 16.68 43.51 13.91
C PHE A 99 18.18 43.39 14.09
N GLU A 100 18.64 43.47 15.34
CA GLU A 100 20.04 43.30 15.67
C GLU A 100 20.54 41.91 15.26
N LEU A 101 19.79 40.86 15.58
CA LEU A 101 20.13 39.49 15.19
C LEU A 101 20.07 39.29 13.67
N CYS A 102 19.11 39.89 12.97
CA CYS A 102 19.06 39.85 11.50
C CYS A 102 20.30 40.49 10.87
N PHE A 103 20.72 41.66 11.34
CA PHE A 103 21.93 42.34 10.86
C PHE A 103 23.17 41.47 11.11
N LEU A 104 23.33 40.94 12.33
CA LEU A 104 24.46 40.08 12.67
C LEU A 104 24.49 38.80 11.85
N ILE A 105 23.33 38.17 11.63
CA ILE A 105 23.24 36.98 10.79
C ILE A 105 23.61 37.32 9.33
N SER A 106 23.13 38.44 8.78
CA SER A 106 23.49 38.88 7.43
C SER A 106 24.96 39.22 7.26
N LEU A 107 25.55 39.96 8.21
CA LEU A 107 26.98 40.26 8.24
C LEU A 107 27.82 38.98 8.36
N ASN A 108 27.43 38.09 9.27
CA ASN A 108 28.10 36.81 9.47
C ASN A 108 28.07 35.96 8.20
N ARG A 109 26.92 35.87 7.51
CA ARG A 109 26.80 35.21 6.19
C ARG A 109 27.74 35.81 5.15
N TYR A 110 27.77 37.13 5.06
CA TYR A 110 28.63 37.82 4.11
C TYR A 110 30.11 37.53 4.38
N LEU A 111 30.55 37.59 5.64
CA LEU A 111 31.92 37.27 6.03
C LEU A 111 32.26 35.79 5.79
N ALA A 112 31.30 34.88 6.01
CA ALA A 112 31.47 33.45 5.76
C ALA A 112 31.70 33.14 4.27
N VAL A 113 30.99 33.85 3.40
CA VAL A 113 31.16 33.72 1.94
C VAL A 113 32.39 34.48 1.43
N THR A 114 32.77 35.58 2.08
CA THR A 114 33.87 36.45 1.63
C THR A 114 35.25 35.99 2.12
N TYR A 115 35.32 35.43 3.34
CA TYR A 115 36.56 35.00 4.00
C TYR A 115 36.47 33.57 4.57
N PRO A 116 36.05 32.55 3.78
CA PRO A 116 35.71 31.21 4.29
C PRO A 116 36.83 30.51 5.08
N VAL A 117 38.10 30.78 4.75
CA VAL A 117 39.28 30.19 5.43
C VAL A 117 39.61 30.89 6.76
N LYS A 118 39.47 32.22 6.82
CA LYS A 118 39.69 33.02 8.04
C LYS A 118 38.42 33.16 8.91
N TYR A 119 37.28 32.67 8.43
CA TYR A 119 35.97 32.81 9.05
C TYR A 119 35.93 32.33 10.51
N LYS A 120 36.59 31.21 10.82
CA LYS A 120 36.75 30.67 12.19
C LYS A 120 37.38 31.68 13.18
N PHE A 121 38.14 32.66 12.69
CA PHE A 121 38.73 33.72 13.52
C PHE A 121 37.80 34.92 13.74
N TYR A 122 36.97 35.27 12.75
CA TYR A 122 36.09 36.45 12.84
C TYR A 122 34.80 36.22 13.64
N PHE A 123 34.28 34.99 13.69
CA PHE A 123 33.01 34.66 14.38
C PHE A 123 33.13 33.47 15.36
N SER A 124 34.17 33.48 16.21
CA SER A 124 34.39 32.42 17.21
C SER A 124 33.22 32.25 18.21
N LYS A 125 33.12 31.07 18.85
CA LYS A 125 32.22 30.84 20.01
C LYS A 125 32.35 31.91 21.11
N LYS A 126 33.49 32.62 21.20
CA LYS A 126 33.74 33.69 22.17
C LYS A 126 33.06 35.02 21.78
N ALA A 127 33.00 35.35 20.48
CA ALA A 127 32.30 36.54 19.98
C ALA A 127 30.77 36.43 20.20
N HIS A 128 30.20 35.26 19.92
CA HIS A 128 28.78 34.96 20.16
C HIS A 128 28.34 35.14 21.61
N LYS A 129 29.20 34.74 22.57
CA LYS A 129 28.94 34.90 24.01
C LYS A 129 28.93 36.36 24.47
N ILE A 130 29.49 37.29 23.70
CA ILE A 130 29.56 38.72 24.02
C ILE A 130 28.46 39.50 23.29
N MET A 131 28.28 39.24 21.99
CA MET A 131 27.33 40.00 21.16
C MET A 131 25.87 39.72 21.52
N LEU A 132 25.52 38.47 21.83
CA LEU A 132 24.14 38.10 22.11
C LEU A 132 23.58 38.77 23.38
N PRO A 133 24.29 38.80 24.53
CA PRO A 133 23.87 39.59 25.68
C PRO A 133 23.72 41.08 25.38
N ILE A 134 24.61 41.67 24.56
CA ILE A 134 24.51 43.09 24.17
C ILE A 134 23.21 43.32 23.43
N CYS A 135 22.86 42.47 22.46
CA CYS A 135 21.61 42.63 21.71
C CYS A 135 20.36 42.51 22.58
N LEU A 136 20.36 41.58 23.53
CA LEU A 136 19.26 41.46 24.48
C LEU A 136 19.16 42.71 25.37
N VAL A 137 20.29 43.21 25.89
CA VAL A 137 20.30 44.40 26.76
C VAL A 137 19.83 45.65 26.01
N VAL A 138 20.31 45.88 24.78
CA VAL A 138 19.91 47.04 23.97
C VAL A 138 18.43 46.95 23.62
N GLY A 139 17.97 45.80 23.11
CA GLY A 139 16.58 45.61 22.73
C GLY A 139 15.61 45.73 23.91
N PHE A 140 15.92 45.14 25.07
CA PHE A 140 15.12 45.32 26.28
C PHE A 140 15.16 46.76 26.79
N SER A 141 16.30 47.46 26.70
CA SER A 141 16.41 48.86 27.12
C SER A 141 15.52 49.76 26.26
N ILE A 142 15.44 49.51 24.96
CA ILE A 142 14.56 50.26 24.04
C ILE A 142 13.09 50.00 24.39
N GLY A 143 12.68 48.74 24.55
CA GLY A 143 11.31 48.42 24.93
C GLY A 143 10.93 48.99 26.30
N LEU A 144 11.84 48.91 27.27
CA LEU A 144 11.61 49.44 28.63
C LEU A 144 11.51 50.96 28.63
N PHE A 145 12.39 51.64 27.89
CA PHE A 145 12.39 53.09 27.76
C PHE A 145 11.07 53.59 27.15
N LEU A 146 10.60 52.97 26.07
CA LEU A 146 9.35 53.34 25.41
C LEU A 146 8.16 53.29 26.36
N VAL A 147 8.07 52.18 27.09
CA VAL A 147 6.98 51.90 28.01
C VAL A 147 7.01 52.81 29.23
N LEU A 148 8.18 53.04 29.83
CA LEU A 148 8.33 53.92 30.99
C LEU A 148 8.16 55.41 30.64
N ARG A 149 8.56 55.83 29.43
CA ARG A 149 8.57 57.25 29.06
C ARG A 149 7.22 57.76 28.56
N PHE A 150 6.50 56.98 27.77
CA PHE A 150 5.39 57.50 26.97
C PHE A 150 3.98 57.06 27.41
N GLY A 151 3.86 56.14 28.38
CA GLY A 151 2.57 55.67 28.87
C GLY A 151 1.85 54.80 27.82
N CYS A 152 1.27 53.66 28.20
CA CYS A 152 0.52 52.80 27.28
C CYS A 152 -0.94 52.66 27.75
N LYS A 153 -1.88 52.62 26.80
CA LYS A 153 -3.28 52.26 27.04
C LYS A 153 -3.70 51.18 26.08
N ILE A 154 -4.48 50.22 26.58
CA ILE A 154 -5.09 49.23 25.70
C ILE A 154 -6.35 49.86 25.09
N ILE A 155 -6.37 50.03 23.77
CA ILE A 155 -7.54 50.50 23.02
C ILE A 155 -8.06 49.40 22.11
N TRP A 156 -9.38 49.37 21.90
CA TRP A 156 -9.97 48.49 20.91
C TRP A 156 -9.68 49.02 19.50
N SER A 157 -9.16 48.15 18.62
CA SER A 157 -8.92 48.50 17.21
C SER A 157 -9.96 47.82 16.32
N ASP A 158 -10.92 48.60 15.79
CA ASP A 158 -11.98 48.10 14.90
C ASP A 158 -11.42 47.44 13.62
N VAL A 159 -10.25 47.90 13.16
CA VAL A 159 -9.59 47.38 11.97
C VAL A 159 -8.77 46.11 12.27
N ARG A 160 -8.39 45.84 13.52
CA ARG A 160 -7.70 44.58 13.87
C ARG A 160 -8.60 43.51 14.47
N GLY A 161 -9.77 43.88 14.99
CA GLY A 161 -10.62 42.98 15.78
C GLY A 161 -9.99 42.57 17.13
N LEU A 162 -9.00 43.31 17.61
CA LEU A 162 -8.26 43.00 18.85
C LEU A 162 -7.93 44.27 19.65
N MET A 163 -7.75 44.07 20.96
CA MET A 163 -7.24 45.07 21.89
C MET A 163 -5.76 45.34 21.58
N VAL A 164 -5.34 46.61 21.47
CA VAL A 164 -3.95 46.99 21.15
C VAL A 164 -3.42 47.93 22.21
N ALA A 165 -2.22 47.67 22.72
CA ALA A 165 -1.49 48.66 23.52
C ALA A 165 -1.02 49.79 22.60
N VAL A 166 -1.49 51.01 22.85
CA VAL A 166 -1.14 52.22 22.12
C VAL A 166 -0.56 53.22 23.11
N PHE A 167 0.53 53.88 22.72
CA PHE A 167 1.12 54.92 23.55
C PHE A 167 0.20 56.15 23.60
N VAL A 168 0.08 56.75 24.78
CA VAL A 168 -0.87 57.85 25.02
C VAL A 168 -0.27 59.20 24.59
N ASP A 169 1.06 59.33 24.60
CA ASP A 169 1.77 60.54 24.21
C ASP A 169 1.95 60.65 22.69
N GLU A 170 1.44 61.73 22.08
CA GLU A 170 1.61 62.01 20.63
C GLU A 170 3.09 62.15 20.23
N LYS A 171 3.98 62.49 21.17
CA LYS A 171 5.44 62.56 20.92
C LYS A 171 6.07 61.20 20.69
N VAL A 172 5.38 60.10 21.00
CA VAL A 172 5.90 58.76 20.68
C VAL A 172 6.09 58.62 19.18
N GLY A 173 5.23 59.19 18.34
CA GLY A 173 5.36 59.07 16.89
C GLY A 173 6.67 59.67 16.38
N ILE A 174 7.10 60.78 16.98
CA ILE A 174 8.39 61.43 16.68
C ILE A 174 9.54 60.57 17.19
N PHE A 175 9.47 60.07 18.43
CA PHE A 175 10.52 59.18 18.96
C PHE A 175 10.63 57.88 18.15
N GLN A 176 9.49 57.30 17.76
CA GLN A 176 9.40 56.14 16.87
C GLN A 176 9.99 56.41 15.50
N ALA A 177 9.71 57.57 14.90
CA ALA A 177 10.36 57.97 13.66
C ALA A 177 11.87 58.14 13.84
N VAL A 178 12.33 58.79 14.92
CA VAL A 178 13.75 59.05 15.20
C VAL A 178 14.54 57.76 15.42
N TYR A 179 14.08 56.83 16.26
CA TYR A 179 14.81 55.55 16.40
C TYR A 179 14.61 54.64 15.20
N THR A 180 13.48 54.71 14.48
CA THR A 180 13.31 53.92 13.25
C THR A 180 14.33 54.36 12.21
N ILE A 181 14.51 55.67 12.02
CA ILE A 181 15.49 56.22 11.06
C ILE A 181 16.93 56.10 11.59
N GLY A 182 17.15 56.30 12.88
CA GLY A 182 18.48 56.35 13.49
C GLY A 182 19.04 54.99 13.93
N TYR A 183 18.19 53.98 14.12
CA TYR A 183 18.58 52.68 14.67
C TYR A 183 18.11 51.50 13.81
N TYR A 184 16.81 51.36 13.53
CA TYR A 184 16.31 50.22 12.74
C TYR A 184 16.66 50.29 11.26
N LEU A 185 16.56 51.46 10.64
CA LEU A 185 16.84 51.66 9.22
C LEU A 185 18.32 51.36 8.90
N PRO A 186 19.33 51.82 9.67
CA PRO A 186 20.73 51.43 9.45
C PRO A 186 20.95 49.93 9.57
N LEU A 187 20.31 49.25 10.53
CA LEU A 187 20.41 47.80 10.69
C LEU A 187 19.76 47.04 9.53
N CYS A 188 18.60 47.51 9.04
CA CYS A 188 17.89 46.90 7.91
C CYS A 188 18.63 47.12 6.59
N VAL A 189 19.06 48.36 6.33
CA VAL A 189 19.86 48.72 5.17
C VAL A 189 21.19 47.95 5.19
N GLY A 190 21.87 47.90 6.33
CA GLY A 190 23.08 47.09 6.49
C GLY A 190 22.84 45.60 6.23
N SER A 191 21.76 45.03 6.77
CA SER A 191 21.38 43.62 6.54
C SER A 191 21.07 43.34 5.07
N ALA A 192 20.38 44.26 4.38
CA ALA A 192 20.07 44.18 2.96
C ALA A 192 21.33 44.32 2.11
N ILE A 193 22.23 45.25 2.44
CA ILE A 193 23.53 45.42 1.78
C ILE A 193 24.35 44.13 1.91
N PHE A 194 24.54 43.60 3.12
CA PHE A 194 25.30 42.35 3.30
C PHE A 194 24.65 41.15 2.60
N SER A 195 23.32 41.07 2.59
CA SER A 195 22.60 40.02 1.85
C SER A 195 22.81 40.17 0.34
N GLY A 196 22.74 41.38 -0.20
CA GLY A 196 22.98 41.68 -1.62
C GLY A 196 24.45 41.45 -2.03
N LEU A 197 25.41 41.85 -1.19
CA LEU A 197 26.83 41.58 -1.39
C LEU A 197 27.11 40.07 -1.33
N THR A 198 26.41 39.33 -0.47
CA THR A 198 26.47 37.87 -0.44
C THR A 198 25.94 37.28 -1.74
N VAL A 199 24.78 37.73 -2.25
CA VAL A 199 24.27 37.33 -3.58
C VAL A 199 25.30 37.58 -4.67
N PHE A 200 25.87 38.78 -4.67
CA PHE A 200 26.85 39.18 -5.68
C PHE A 200 28.09 38.28 -5.61
N LYS A 201 28.65 38.06 -4.41
CA LYS A 201 29.84 37.22 -4.20
C LYS A 201 29.57 35.75 -4.57
N VAL A 202 28.45 35.18 -4.13
CA VAL A 202 28.01 33.81 -4.50
C VAL A 202 27.80 33.70 -6.02
N SER A 203 27.19 34.70 -6.65
CA SER A 203 26.95 34.70 -8.10
C SER A 203 28.23 34.82 -8.93
N LYS A 204 29.28 35.46 -8.36
CA LYS A 204 30.61 35.55 -8.96
C LYS A 204 31.37 34.21 -8.83
N LEU A 205 31.30 33.58 -7.65
CA LEU A 205 31.85 32.23 -7.38
C LEU A 205 31.19 31.13 -8.22
N ARG A 206 29.89 31.25 -8.50
CA ARG A 206 29.11 30.37 -9.39
C ARG A 206 29.65 30.27 -10.82
N LYS A 207 30.35 31.31 -11.30
CA LYS A 207 30.93 31.32 -12.66
C LYS A 207 32.28 30.59 -12.73
N THR A 208 32.97 30.40 -11.60
CA THR A 208 34.34 29.86 -11.55
C THR A 208 34.45 28.39 -11.11
N SER A 209 33.49 27.84 -10.33
CA SER A 209 33.49 26.41 -9.93
C SER A 209 32.24 25.67 -10.45
N SER A 210 32.43 24.46 -10.99
CA SER A 210 31.35 23.63 -11.56
C SER A 210 30.50 22.94 -10.48
N ALA A 211 31.08 22.68 -9.30
CA ALA A 211 30.41 22.10 -8.12
C ALA A 211 29.38 23.04 -7.49
N VAL A 212 29.55 24.35 -7.70
CA VAL A 212 28.76 25.42 -7.08
C VAL A 212 27.41 25.61 -7.83
N ARG A 213 27.39 25.44 -9.17
CA ARG A 213 26.25 25.79 -10.09
C ARG A 213 24.84 25.33 -9.72
N LYS A 214 24.66 24.20 -8.99
CA LYS A 214 23.35 23.61 -8.65
C LYS A 214 22.83 24.03 -7.26
N LYS A 215 23.71 24.42 -6.33
CA LYS A 215 23.35 24.79 -4.95
C LYS A 215 23.13 26.31 -4.76
N ASP A 216 23.59 27.13 -5.71
CA ASP A 216 23.56 28.60 -5.62
C ASP A 216 22.21 29.26 -5.84
N ARG A 217 21.31 28.64 -6.62
CA ARG A 217 20.02 29.26 -6.96
C ARG A 217 19.21 29.54 -5.69
N LEU A 218 19.19 28.61 -4.74
CA LEU A 218 18.46 28.78 -3.47
C LEU A 218 19.09 29.88 -2.59
N LEU A 219 20.42 29.91 -2.47
CA LEU A 219 21.12 30.92 -1.67
C LEU A 219 20.97 32.33 -2.26
N ILE A 220 21.02 32.45 -3.60
CA ILE A 220 20.80 33.70 -4.35
C ILE A 220 19.34 34.13 -4.28
N THR A 221 18.40 33.25 -4.63
CA THR A 221 16.96 33.52 -4.59
C THR A 221 16.54 33.94 -3.18
N TYR A 222 17.06 33.28 -2.15
CA TYR A 222 16.67 33.62 -0.80
C TYR A 222 17.36 34.88 -0.27
N SER A 223 18.64 35.10 -0.54
CA SER A 223 19.29 36.37 -0.15
C SER A 223 18.63 37.56 -0.87
N PHE A 224 18.09 37.36 -2.08
CA PHE A 224 17.20 38.31 -2.75
C PHE A 224 15.85 38.47 -2.04
N ILE A 225 15.20 37.37 -1.60
CA ILE A 225 13.99 37.43 -0.77
C ILE A 225 14.25 38.19 0.55
N CYS A 226 15.41 38.03 1.19
CA CYS A 226 15.80 38.82 2.37
C CYS A 226 15.89 40.31 2.05
N VAL A 227 16.53 40.69 0.94
CA VAL A 227 16.60 42.10 0.51
C VAL A 227 15.20 42.66 0.30
N VAL A 228 14.35 41.95 -0.45
CA VAL A 228 12.95 42.36 -0.69
C VAL A 228 12.17 42.45 0.62
N ALA A 229 12.34 41.48 1.53
CA ALA A 229 11.67 41.45 2.82
C ALA A 229 12.10 42.63 3.71
N PHE A 230 13.41 42.90 3.86
CA PHE A 230 13.89 44.01 4.68
C PHE A 230 13.52 45.39 4.08
N THR A 231 13.58 45.55 2.75
CA THR A 231 13.10 46.78 2.09
C THR A 231 11.59 46.97 2.26
N ALA A 232 10.80 45.90 2.17
CA ALA A 232 9.36 45.96 2.47
C ALA A 232 9.10 46.28 3.95
N PHE A 233 9.97 45.82 4.85
CA PHE A 233 9.92 46.13 6.27
C PHE A 233 10.16 47.60 6.56
N ASP A 234 11.20 48.18 5.96
CA ASP A 234 11.53 49.62 6.05
C ASP A 234 10.36 50.47 5.54
N LEU A 235 9.77 50.08 4.40
CA LEU A 235 8.60 50.76 3.86
C LEU A 235 7.41 50.70 4.80
N CYS A 236 7.16 49.55 5.45
CA CYS A 236 6.08 49.43 6.43
C CYS A 236 6.35 50.28 7.67
N PHE A 237 7.58 50.33 8.18
CA PHE A 237 7.91 51.18 9.33
C PHE A 237 7.84 52.68 9.01
N ILE A 238 8.27 53.08 7.80
CA ILE A 238 8.08 54.45 7.30
C ILE A 238 6.59 54.76 7.18
N LEU A 239 5.78 53.88 6.58
CA LEU A 239 4.33 54.04 6.49
C LEU A 239 3.67 54.12 7.88
N ARG A 240 4.19 53.37 8.85
CA ARG A 240 3.73 53.42 10.25
C ARG A 240 4.07 54.76 10.91
N SER A 241 5.29 55.26 10.75
CA SER A 241 5.72 56.56 11.28
C SER A 241 4.98 57.72 10.59
N VAL A 242 4.80 57.67 9.27
CA VAL A 242 4.00 58.62 8.50
C VAL A 242 2.54 58.57 8.95
N GLY A 243 1.98 57.37 9.17
CA GLY A 243 0.65 57.18 9.72
C GLY A 243 0.48 57.85 11.10
N TYR A 244 1.46 57.70 12.01
CA TYR A 244 1.45 58.41 13.29
C TYR A 244 1.54 59.93 13.14
N LEU A 245 2.48 60.43 12.32
CA LEU A 245 2.67 61.86 12.09
C LEU A 245 1.46 62.53 11.41
N MET A 246 0.78 61.80 10.51
CA MET A 246 -0.42 62.26 9.82
C MET A 246 -1.72 61.98 10.60
N LYS A 247 -1.63 61.40 11.81
CA LYS A 247 -2.78 60.92 12.63
C LYS A 247 -3.71 59.97 11.85
N ARG A 248 -3.16 59.23 10.89
CA ARG A 248 -3.84 58.23 10.05
C ARG A 248 -3.68 56.84 10.66
N SER A 249 -4.58 56.52 11.58
CA SER A 249 -4.59 55.24 12.30
C SER A 249 -4.71 54.05 11.36
N ASP A 250 -5.40 54.19 10.23
CA ASP A 250 -5.54 53.21 9.16
C ASP A 250 -4.21 52.85 8.47
N LEU A 251 -3.35 53.83 8.20
CA LEU A 251 -2.03 53.60 7.60
C LEU A 251 -1.06 52.91 8.57
N THR A 252 -1.03 53.39 9.82
CA THR A 252 -0.31 52.75 10.92
C THR A 252 -0.74 51.30 11.10
N GLN A 253 -2.02 51.04 10.85
CA GLN A 253 -2.66 49.75 11.02
C GLN A 253 -2.36 48.76 9.90
N ILE A 254 -2.40 49.21 8.65
CA ILE A 254 -2.05 48.39 7.48
C ILE A 254 -0.57 47.99 7.56
N ALA A 255 0.31 48.95 7.85
CA ALA A 255 1.74 48.70 8.00
C ALA A 255 2.05 47.61 9.04
N GLN A 256 1.40 47.65 10.21
CA GLN A 256 1.66 46.69 11.29
C GLN A 256 1.18 45.26 10.94
N ASN A 257 0.12 45.11 10.15
CA ASN A 257 -0.38 43.80 9.75
C ASN A 257 0.56 43.13 8.72
N ILE A 258 1.14 43.93 7.83
CA ILE A 258 2.07 43.45 6.81
C ILE A 258 3.43 43.07 7.44
N VAL A 259 3.89 43.83 8.43
CA VAL A 259 5.15 43.59 9.18
C VAL A 259 5.27 42.15 9.67
N GLN A 260 4.21 41.55 10.23
CA GLN A 260 4.29 40.18 10.76
C GLN A 260 4.47 39.12 9.66
N HIS A 261 3.80 39.29 8.51
CA HIS A 261 4.01 38.40 7.37
C HIS A 261 5.43 38.51 6.81
N ILE A 262 6.00 39.71 6.83
CA ILE A 262 7.39 39.94 6.42
C ILE A 262 8.37 39.31 7.42
N VAL A 263 8.13 39.40 8.73
CA VAL A 263 8.95 38.71 9.76
C VAL A 263 8.97 37.22 9.51
N ASP A 264 7.80 36.62 9.30
CA ASP A 264 7.68 35.19 9.09
C ASP A 264 8.46 34.75 7.84
N VAL A 265 8.33 35.48 6.72
CA VAL A 265 9.09 35.23 5.49
C VAL A 265 10.60 35.37 5.71
N ALA A 266 11.03 36.39 6.47
CA ALA A 266 12.44 36.63 6.76
C ALA A 266 13.06 35.56 7.66
N THR A 267 12.33 35.02 8.64
CA THR A 267 12.85 33.98 9.53
C THR A 267 12.84 32.61 8.88
N PHE A 268 11.78 32.26 8.14
CA PHE A 268 11.64 30.92 7.59
C PHE A 268 12.77 30.50 6.67
N GLY A 269 13.36 31.42 5.90
CA GLY A 269 14.57 31.06 5.17
C GLY A 269 15.89 31.57 5.75
N LEU A 270 15.91 32.34 6.85
CA LEU A 270 17.13 32.42 7.66
C LEU A 270 17.48 31.01 8.17
N PHE A 271 16.46 30.26 8.62
CA PHE A 271 16.57 28.85 9.01
C PHE A 271 17.00 27.93 7.85
N TYR A 272 16.35 28.07 6.67
CA TYR A 272 16.69 27.26 5.49
C TYR A 272 18.11 27.56 4.97
N ILE A 273 18.58 28.80 5.10
CA ILE A 273 19.95 29.19 4.72
C ILE A 273 21.00 28.70 5.71
N SER A 274 20.74 28.70 7.02
CA SER A 274 21.69 28.18 8.03
C SER A 274 22.27 26.83 7.62
N ILE A 275 21.38 25.97 7.10
CA ILE A 275 21.66 24.60 6.70
C ILE A 275 22.37 24.55 5.33
N LEU A 276 22.11 25.50 4.43
CA LEU A 276 22.69 25.56 3.09
C LEU A 276 24.06 26.24 3.04
N LEU A 277 24.28 27.29 3.84
CA LEU A 277 25.50 28.10 3.85
C LEU A 277 26.71 27.32 4.36
N ARG A 278 26.52 26.41 5.33
CA ARG A 278 27.57 25.49 5.82
C ARG A 278 28.08 24.58 4.71
N ASN A 279 27.17 23.95 3.97
CA ASN A 279 27.51 23.07 2.85
C ASN A 279 28.19 23.82 1.69
N TYR A 280 28.01 25.13 1.64
CA TYR A 280 28.66 26.05 0.70
C TYR A 280 30.06 26.46 1.18
N ILE A 281 30.23 26.81 2.47
CA ILE A 281 31.53 27.16 3.08
C ILE A 281 32.48 25.96 3.08
N ILE A 282 31.99 24.75 3.44
CA ILE A 282 32.78 23.51 3.45
C ILE A 282 33.31 23.19 2.04
N ALA A 283 32.47 23.36 1.01
CA ALA A 283 32.83 23.13 -0.38
C ALA A 283 33.87 24.13 -0.92
N ILE A 284 33.88 25.38 -0.42
CA ILE A 284 34.86 26.40 -0.81
C ILE A 284 36.17 26.28 -0.02
N SER A 285 36.11 25.90 1.27
CA SER A 285 37.30 25.71 2.11
C SER A 285 38.12 24.48 1.73
N SER A 286 37.51 23.45 1.13
CA SER A 286 38.23 22.28 0.60
C SER A 286 38.95 22.61 -0.71
N GLU A 287 38.31 23.33 -1.65
CA GLU A 287 38.91 23.74 -2.93
C GLU A 287 40.10 24.73 -2.74
N PHE A 288 40.09 25.60 -1.71
CA PHE A 288 41.19 26.56 -1.45
C PHE A 288 42.41 25.98 -0.72
N CYS A 289 42.33 24.77 -0.16
CA CYS A 289 43.46 24.10 0.52
C CYS A 289 44.31 23.26 -0.44
N GLU A 290 43.77 22.86 -1.60
CA GLU A 290 44.45 22.03 -2.61
C GLU A 290 45.26 22.86 -3.63
N THR A 291 44.94 24.14 -3.84
CA THR A 291 45.57 24.97 -4.90
C THR A 291 46.80 25.79 -4.45
N ASN A 292 47.42 25.51 -3.30
CA ASN A 292 48.57 26.29 -2.79
C ASN A 292 49.86 25.48 -2.56
N THR A 293 49.94 24.27 -3.11
CA THR A 293 51.22 23.55 -3.25
C THR A 293 51.75 23.68 -4.67
N GLU A 294 52.90 24.35 -4.77
CA GLU A 294 53.81 24.45 -5.92
C GLU A 294 53.64 25.62 -6.91
N VAL A 295 54.29 26.75 -6.59
CA VAL A 295 55.12 27.49 -7.56
C VAL A 295 56.42 27.93 -6.88
N ASP A 296 57.54 27.46 -7.46
CA ASP A 296 58.94 27.92 -7.35
C ASP A 296 59.70 27.81 -6.00
N GLY A 297 60.33 26.63 -5.84
CA GLY A 297 61.75 26.47 -5.53
C GLY A 297 62.41 27.44 -4.55
N LYS A 298 62.35 27.14 -3.25
CA LYS A 298 63.45 27.27 -2.27
C LYS A 298 63.00 26.71 -0.92
N GLU A 299 63.81 25.82 -0.34
CA GLU A 299 63.70 25.44 1.07
C GLU A 299 63.71 26.69 1.95
N LEU A 300 62.74 26.79 2.87
CA LEU A 300 62.86 27.62 4.06
C LEU A 300 62.25 26.86 5.25
N SER A 301 63.09 26.06 5.88
CA SER A 301 63.05 25.85 7.33
C SER A 301 63.18 27.22 8.01
N GLY A 302 62.16 27.66 8.74
CA GLY A 302 62.27 28.90 9.51
C GLY A 302 60.96 29.36 10.10
N LYS A 303 60.86 29.32 11.44
CA LYS A 303 59.86 30.06 12.22
C LYS A 303 59.81 31.52 11.74
N PHE A 304 58.63 32.03 11.42
CA PHE A 304 58.36 33.47 11.39
C PHE A 304 57.27 33.81 12.40
N GLU A 305 57.70 34.21 13.60
CA GLU A 305 57.02 35.27 14.33
C GLU A 305 57.31 36.60 13.60
N ILE A 306 56.26 37.34 13.23
CA ILE A 306 56.36 38.79 13.06
C ILE A 306 55.26 39.43 13.90
N LYS A 307 55.70 40.17 14.92
CA LYS A 307 54.91 41.10 15.71
C LYS A 307 54.60 42.37 14.90
N THR A 308 53.33 42.79 14.99
CA THR A 308 52.81 44.17 15.13
C THR A 308 53.28 45.26 14.14
N ASN A 309 52.37 45.80 13.33
CA ASN A 309 51.66 47.05 13.65
C ASN A 309 50.59 47.38 12.61
N LEU A 310 49.59 48.14 13.08
CA LEU A 310 48.24 48.36 12.55
C LEU A 310 48.18 49.03 11.18
N GLU A 311 47.12 48.71 10.42
CA GLU A 311 46.07 49.68 10.09
C GLU A 311 44.76 48.93 9.78
N ASP A 312 43.70 49.34 10.49
CA ASP A 312 42.32 48.86 10.43
C ASP A 312 41.66 49.40 9.18
N PRO A 313 41.42 48.58 8.14
CA PRO A 313 40.09 48.63 7.50
C PRO A 313 39.79 47.42 6.58
N LEU A 314 38.54 47.07 6.29
CA LEU A 314 37.59 47.86 5.50
C LEU A 314 38.11 48.29 4.10
N ASP A 315 39.42 48.44 3.87
CA ASP A 315 40.02 48.76 2.55
C ASP A 315 40.32 47.50 1.75
N TYR A 316 40.63 46.37 2.42
CA TYR A 316 40.76 45.08 1.70
C TYR A 316 39.43 44.62 1.08
N PHE A 317 38.30 45.04 1.68
CA PHE A 317 36.96 44.84 1.13
C PHE A 317 36.75 45.62 -0.18
N MET A 318 37.47 46.73 -0.40
CA MET A 318 37.34 47.60 -1.59
C MET A 318 38.04 47.04 -2.84
N ASP A 319 39.12 46.27 -2.73
CA ASP A 319 39.94 45.89 -3.90
C ASP A 319 39.53 44.60 -4.63
N THR A 320 39.07 43.56 -3.92
CA THR A 320 38.90 42.24 -4.59
C THR A 320 37.49 42.02 -5.18
N VAL A 321 36.60 43.00 -5.02
CA VAL A 321 35.46 43.20 -5.92
C VAL A 321 35.93 43.23 -7.39
N PHE A 322 37.23 43.48 -7.67
CA PHE A 322 37.78 43.73 -9.01
C PHE A 322 38.80 42.72 -9.63
N GLY A 323 39.11 41.53 -9.06
CA GLY A 323 40.19 40.65 -9.60
C GLY A 323 39.81 39.26 -10.13
N LYS A 324 40.49 38.79 -11.19
CA LYS A 324 40.29 37.60 -12.08
C LYS A 324 40.44 36.20 -11.41
N GLY A 325 39.80 35.16 -11.97
CA GLY A 325 40.08 33.72 -11.69
C GLY A 325 41.39 33.23 -12.36
N PRO A 326 41.65 31.93 -12.66
CA PRO A 326 40.82 30.69 -12.58
C PRO A 326 41.62 29.42 -12.08
N PHE A 327 41.06 28.18 -12.21
CA PHE A 327 41.72 26.83 -12.15
C PHE A 327 42.22 26.32 -10.76
N VAL A 328 42.27 25.03 -10.36
CA VAL A 328 41.79 23.69 -10.79
C VAL A 328 42.15 22.65 -9.69
N GLU A 329 41.44 21.49 -9.63
CA GLU A 329 41.79 20.19 -8.95
C GLU A 329 42.01 20.19 -7.40
N ASN A 330 41.73 19.18 -6.57
CA ASN A 330 41.11 17.84 -6.54
C ASN A 330 41.32 17.33 -5.09
N GLU A 331 40.26 17.01 -4.33
CA GLU A 331 40.03 15.70 -3.66
C GLU A 331 40.01 15.66 -2.10
N MET A 332 38.93 15.02 -1.64
CA MET A 332 38.50 14.69 -0.26
C MET A 332 39.57 14.23 0.73
N ASP A 333 39.32 14.45 2.04
CA ASP A 333 39.36 13.32 2.99
C ASP A 333 38.72 13.56 4.38
N PHE A 334 37.84 12.63 4.80
CA PHE A 334 37.73 12.08 6.16
C PHE A 334 36.94 10.77 6.10
N ASP A 335 37.65 9.73 5.69
CA ASP A 335 37.63 8.33 6.12
C ASP A 335 36.32 7.77 6.76
N PHE A 336 35.24 7.74 5.98
CA PHE A 336 34.78 6.43 5.56
C PHE A 336 35.74 6.03 4.47
N SER A 337 36.46 4.92 4.60
CA SER A 337 37.34 4.51 3.51
C SER A 337 36.55 4.66 2.20
N GLU A 338 37.06 5.49 1.28
CA GLU A 338 36.37 5.77 0.02
C GLU A 338 35.95 4.46 -0.65
N THR A 339 36.69 3.38 -0.40
CA THR A 339 36.39 1.99 -0.72
C THR A 339 35.03 1.43 -0.27
N LYS A 340 34.42 1.77 0.88
CA LYS A 340 33.10 1.19 1.27
C LYS A 340 31.93 1.90 0.59
N ILE A 341 31.99 3.23 0.49
CA ILE A 341 31.01 4.03 -0.26
C ILE A 341 31.24 3.85 -1.77
N ALA A 342 32.48 3.70 -2.22
CA ALA A 342 32.83 3.30 -3.58
C ALA A 342 32.39 1.86 -3.85
N LYS A 343 32.52 0.90 -2.93
CA LYS A 343 31.96 -0.46 -3.09
C LYS A 343 30.44 -0.46 -3.13
N LEU A 344 29.78 0.45 -2.43
CA LEU A 344 28.33 0.64 -2.48
C LEU A 344 27.89 1.27 -3.79
N LYS A 345 28.57 2.32 -4.24
CA LYS A 345 28.41 2.96 -5.54
C LYS A 345 28.82 2.02 -6.68
N GLN A 346 29.77 1.11 -6.45
CA GLN A 346 30.29 0.11 -7.38
C GLN A 346 29.37 -1.12 -7.42
N PHE A 347 28.82 -1.57 -6.31
CA PHE A 347 27.77 -2.59 -6.27
C PHE A 347 26.50 -2.07 -6.95
N TYR A 348 26.16 -0.81 -6.69
CA TYR A 348 25.10 -0.08 -7.38
C TYR A 348 25.44 0.17 -8.86
N SER A 349 26.70 0.42 -9.22
CA SER A 349 27.08 0.62 -10.61
C SER A 349 27.18 -0.71 -11.36
N GLU A 350 27.66 -1.79 -10.75
CA GLU A 350 27.69 -3.15 -11.34
C GLU A 350 26.28 -3.70 -11.55
N ILE A 351 25.34 -3.43 -10.63
CA ILE A 351 23.94 -3.88 -10.75
C ILE A 351 23.10 -2.92 -11.62
N VAL A 352 23.44 -1.62 -11.68
CA VAL A 352 22.57 -0.59 -12.29
C VAL A 352 23.19 0.24 -13.44
N VAL A 353 24.51 0.18 -13.72
CA VAL A 353 25.10 0.86 -14.92
C VAL A 353 24.68 0.22 -16.23
N SER A 354 24.11 -0.98 -16.19
CA SER A 354 23.40 -1.56 -17.35
C SER A 354 21.97 -1.00 -17.55
N PHE A 355 21.46 -0.16 -16.63
CA PHE A 355 20.12 0.43 -16.71
C PHE A 355 20.19 1.92 -17.07
N PRO A 356 19.56 2.37 -18.18
CA PRO A 356 19.52 3.77 -18.52
C PRO A 356 18.65 4.54 -17.50
N TYR A 357 19.31 5.32 -16.64
CA TYR A 357 18.68 6.28 -15.71
C TYR A 357 17.91 7.42 -16.40
N THR A 358 17.64 7.36 -17.70
CA THR A 358 17.17 8.50 -18.49
C THR A 358 15.66 8.71 -18.46
N ILE A 359 14.84 7.77 -17.96
CA ILE A 359 13.38 7.74 -18.23
C ILE A 359 12.48 7.85 -16.97
N LEU A 360 13.02 8.14 -15.79
CA LEU A 360 12.17 8.49 -14.63
C LEU A 360 11.63 9.93 -14.77
N SER A 361 10.35 10.15 -14.47
CA SER A 361 9.85 11.50 -14.16
C SER A 361 10.66 12.05 -12.97
N PRO A 362 10.96 13.35 -12.92
CA PRO A 362 11.72 13.92 -11.80
C PRO A 362 11.16 13.52 -10.43
N THR A 363 9.84 13.39 -10.32
CA THR A 363 9.14 12.97 -9.10
C THR A 363 9.35 11.49 -8.77
N ALA A 364 9.24 10.59 -9.75
CA ALA A 364 9.49 9.17 -9.54
C ALA A 364 10.96 8.90 -9.16
N ARG A 365 11.93 9.64 -9.73
CA ARG A 365 13.35 9.61 -9.31
C ARG A 365 13.46 9.91 -7.83
N ILE A 366 12.93 11.06 -7.44
CA ILE A 366 13.02 11.54 -6.06
C ILE A 366 12.38 10.54 -5.09
N ASN A 367 11.25 9.95 -5.45
CA ASN A 367 10.58 8.97 -4.60
C ASN A 367 11.37 7.67 -4.48
N PHE A 368 11.89 7.14 -5.59
CA PHE A 368 12.74 5.95 -5.58
C PHE A 368 14.04 6.20 -4.81
N ASP A 369 14.73 7.31 -5.08
CA ASP A 369 15.97 7.71 -4.39
C ASP A 369 15.74 7.87 -2.88
N LYS A 370 14.61 8.46 -2.47
CA LYS A 370 14.22 8.57 -1.05
C LYS A 370 13.98 7.22 -0.41
N ALA A 371 13.26 6.32 -1.08
CA ALA A 371 13.01 4.97 -0.58
C ALA A 371 14.34 4.19 -0.47
N PHE A 372 15.21 4.32 -1.46
CA PHE A 372 16.53 3.69 -1.47
C PHE A 372 17.45 4.25 -0.38
N GLN A 373 17.54 5.58 -0.21
CA GLN A 373 18.34 6.21 0.85
C GLN A 373 17.86 5.82 2.24
N PHE A 374 16.53 5.75 2.45
CA PHE A 374 15.96 5.26 3.70
C PHE A 374 16.35 3.81 3.97
N TRP A 375 16.29 2.95 2.95
CA TRP A 375 16.71 1.55 3.04
C TRP A 375 18.23 1.40 3.28
N ALA A 376 19.07 2.11 2.52
CA ALA A 376 20.52 2.05 2.65
C ALA A 376 20.97 2.51 4.04
N LYS A 377 20.39 3.61 4.55
CA LYS A 377 20.61 4.05 5.93
C LYS A 377 20.30 2.94 6.93
N ARG A 378 19.18 2.21 6.74
CA ARG A 378 18.76 1.10 7.60
C ARG A 378 19.69 -0.14 7.50
N PHE A 379 20.07 -0.54 6.29
CA PHE A 379 20.92 -1.71 6.04
C PHE A 379 22.32 -1.51 6.62
N PHE A 380 22.93 -0.35 6.38
CA PHE A 380 24.32 -0.11 6.78
C PHE A 380 24.51 0.24 8.25
N THR A 381 23.49 0.80 8.93
CA THR A 381 23.52 0.99 10.39
C THR A 381 23.51 -0.31 11.19
N GLN A 382 23.11 -1.44 10.59
CA GLN A 382 23.13 -2.75 11.24
C GLN A 382 24.44 -3.52 11.00
N THR A 383 25.06 -3.38 9.82
CA THR A 383 26.37 -3.99 9.53
C THR A 383 27.54 -3.36 10.29
N SER A 384 27.44 -2.11 10.74
CA SER A 384 28.50 -1.42 11.50
C SER A 384 28.68 -1.92 12.94
N LEU A 385 27.87 -2.87 13.41
CA LEU A 385 27.97 -3.45 14.75
C LEU A 385 29.02 -4.59 14.87
N ASN A 386 29.58 -5.06 13.75
CA ASN A 386 30.50 -6.21 13.73
C ASN A 386 31.97 -5.86 13.46
N GLU A 387 32.35 -4.58 13.41
CA GLU A 387 33.74 -4.18 13.20
C GLU A 387 34.24 -3.27 14.34
N ASN A 388 34.95 -3.88 15.28
CA ASN A 388 35.98 -3.32 16.17
C ASN A 388 35.74 -1.92 16.78
N THR A 389 34.67 -1.74 17.56
CA THR A 389 34.58 -0.61 18.51
C THR A 389 34.05 -1.08 19.86
N GLU A 390 34.97 -1.51 20.73
CA GLU A 390 34.77 -1.56 22.17
C GLU A 390 34.76 -0.14 22.72
N GLU A 391 33.63 0.58 22.69
CA GLU A 391 33.34 1.62 23.70
C GLU A 391 31.94 2.25 23.53
N SER A 392 31.16 2.16 24.62
CA SER A 392 30.00 3.02 24.94
C SER A 392 28.70 2.87 24.12
N LEU A 393 27.97 1.77 24.34
CA LEU A 393 26.51 1.75 24.18
C LEU A 393 25.85 1.37 25.51
N SER A 394 25.78 2.34 26.41
CA SER A 394 24.81 2.33 27.50
C SER A 394 23.81 3.45 27.25
N HIS A 395 22.51 3.13 27.31
CA HIS A 395 21.38 4.07 27.33
C HIS A 395 20.75 4.53 26.00
N SER A 396 20.21 3.58 25.20
CA SER A 396 19.08 3.87 24.31
C SER A 396 18.04 2.75 24.37
N LYS A 397 17.04 2.90 25.26
CA LYS A 397 15.82 2.08 25.33
C LYS A 397 14.77 2.58 24.33
N THR A 398 15.13 2.72 23.06
CA THR A 398 14.13 2.92 21.99
C THR A 398 14.00 1.61 21.21
N LYS A 399 12.97 0.82 21.59
CA LYS A 399 12.45 -0.29 20.77
C LYS A 399 12.15 0.26 19.39
N THR A 400 13.05 0.02 18.45
CA THR A 400 12.90 0.45 17.08
C THR A 400 12.57 -0.79 16.27
N ASN A 401 11.34 -0.82 15.72
CA ASN A 401 10.80 -1.87 14.84
C ASN A 401 11.56 -1.87 13.50
N TYR A 402 12.84 -2.21 13.50
CA TYR A 402 13.64 -2.40 12.30
C TYR A 402 13.51 -3.86 11.85
N GLY A 403 12.42 -4.13 11.12
CA GLY A 403 11.92 -5.43 10.67
C GLY A 403 12.83 -6.41 9.90
N SER A 404 12.16 -7.48 9.50
CA SER A 404 12.49 -8.89 9.77
C SER A 404 12.70 -9.66 8.47
N PHE A 405 13.73 -9.33 7.72
CA PHE A 405 14.00 -9.98 6.44
C PHE A 405 15.44 -10.47 6.36
N ALA A 406 15.64 -11.56 5.63
CA ALA A 406 16.95 -12.13 5.39
C ALA A 406 17.27 -12.27 3.90
N TYR A 407 18.55 -12.26 3.57
CA TYR A 407 19.03 -12.42 2.20
C TYR A 407 18.50 -13.69 1.49
N PRO A 408 18.29 -14.87 2.12
CA PRO A 408 17.73 -16.04 1.44
C PRO A 408 16.30 -15.81 0.98
N SER A 409 15.49 -15.07 1.75
CA SER A 409 14.11 -14.72 1.40
C SER A 409 14.05 -13.79 0.18
N ILE A 410 15.02 -12.89 0.02
CA ILE A 410 15.15 -12.04 -1.18
C ILE A 410 15.63 -12.85 -2.39
N VAL A 411 16.62 -13.73 -2.20
CA VAL A 411 17.09 -14.63 -3.28
C VAL A 411 15.97 -15.56 -3.75
N ALA A 412 15.11 -16.02 -2.85
CA ALA A 412 13.92 -16.78 -3.20
C ALA A 412 12.97 -15.98 -4.11
N GLU A 413 12.86 -14.64 -3.98
CA GLU A 413 12.04 -13.84 -4.90
C GLU A 413 12.56 -13.89 -6.34
N ILE A 414 13.88 -13.95 -6.55
CA ILE A 414 14.48 -14.11 -7.89
C ILE A 414 14.03 -15.45 -8.49
N LEU A 415 14.16 -16.53 -7.71
CA LEU A 415 13.77 -17.88 -8.15
C LEU A 415 12.27 -18.01 -8.39
N MET A 416 11.43 -17.49 -7.48
CA MET A 416 9.97 -17.48 -7.63
C MET A 416 9.55 -16.71 -8.86
N SER A 417 10.11 -15.52 -9.06
CA SER A 417 9.78 -14.65 -10.19
C SER A 417 10.26 -15.23 -11.51
N GLY A 418 11.43 -15.88 -11.55
CA GLY A 418 11.95 -16.55 -12.73
C GLY A 418 11.20 -17.82 -13.10
N TYR A 419 10.81 -18.62 -12.11
CA TYR A 419 10.02 -19.83 -12.31
C TYR A 419 8.59 -19.53 -12.74
N ALA A 420 8.01 -18.45 -12.21
CA ALA A 420 6.72 -17.86 -12.61
C ALA A 420 5.49 -18.80 -12.51
N ALA A 421 5.58 -19.89 -11.75
CA ALA A 421 4.47 -20.81 -11.58
C ALA A 421 3.35 -20.24 -10.71
N ILE A 422 2.12 -20.63 -11.04
CA ILE A 422 0.91 -20.19 -10.34
C ILE A 422 0.23 -21.40 -9.71
N GLY A 423 0.10 -21.38 -8.38
CA GLY A 423 -0.61 -22.41 -7.62
C GLY A 423 -2.07 -22.04 -7.42
N PHE A 424 -3.00 -22.81 -8.00
CA PHE A 424 -4.43 -22.72 -7.68
C PHE A 424 -5.06 -24.10 -7.58
N SER A 425 -4.74 -24.98 -8.53
CA SER A 425 -4.93 -26.42 -8.41
C SER A 425 -3.57 -27.08 -8.22
N TRP A 426 -3.56 -28.31 -7.72
CA TRP A 426 -2.31 -29.07 -7.65
C TRP A 426 -1.70 -29.24 -9.04
N GLN A 427 -2.51 -29.56 -10.06
CA GLN A 427 -2.04 -29.75 -11.45
C GLN A 427 -1.42 -28.49 -12.06
N SER A 428 -1.88 -27.30 -11.65
CA SER A 428 -1.36 -26.04 -12.18
C SER A 428 0.08 -25.78 -11.74
N ALA A 429 0.48 -26.24 -10.55
CA ALA A 429 1.86 -26.17 -10.07
C ALA A 429 2.06 -27.10 -8.85
N PRO A 430 2.38 -28.40 -9.07
CA PRO A 430 2.59 -29.36 -8.00
C PRO A 430 3.65 -28.92 -6.99
N LEU A 431 4.78 -28.41 -7.48
CA LEU A 431 5.88 -27.91 -6.64
C LEU A 431 5.47 -26.74 -5.75
N VAL A 432 4.66 -25.81 -6.27
CA VAL A 432 4.15 -24.67 -5.50
C VAL A 432 3.25 -25.14 -4.37
N THR A 433 2.34 -26.06 -4.68
CA THR A 433 1.36 -26.59 -3.73
C THR A 433 2.03 -27.40 -2.64
N GLU A 434 2.78 -28.43 -3.01
CA GLU A 434 3.36 -29.38 -2.05
C GLU A 434 4.40 -28.73 -1.14
N MET A 435 5.25 -27.86 -1.67
CA MET A 435 6.23 -27.15 -0.86
C MET A 435 5.55 -26.14 0.08
N GLU A 436 4.48 -25.44 -0.33
CA GLU A 436 3.72 -24.58 0.59
C GLU A 436 3.18 -25.40 1.78
N LEU A 437 2.52 -26.53 1.50
CA LEU A 437 1.98 -27.41 2.53
C LEU A 437 3.10 -27.91 3.47
N LEU A 438 4.21 -28.42 2.92
CA LEU A 438 5.33 -28.89 3.73
C LEU A 438 5.97 -27.78 4.57
N MET A 439 6.06 -26.55 4.07
CA MET A 439 6.61 -25.44 4.86
C MET A 439 5.72 -25.03 6.03
N THR A 440 4.40 -25.14 5.87
CA THR A 440 3.48 -24.96 7.01
C THR A 440 3.62 -26.07 8.04
N ASP A 441 3.99 -27.28 7.63
CA ASP A 441 4.31 -28.37 8.56
C ASP A 441 5.61 -28.12 9.30
N TRP A 442 6.68 -27.70 8.61
CA TRP A 442 7.97 -27.39 9.23
C TRP A 442 7.83 -26.31 10.30
N ILE A 443 7.09 -25.23 10.00
CA ILE A 443 6.78 -24.18 10.97
C ILE A 443 5.95 -24.74 12.12
N GLY A 444 4.91 -25.52 11.80
CA GLY A 444 4.02 -26.11 12.80
C GLY A 444 4.78 -26.99 13.79
N GLN A 445 5.64 -27.87 13.30
CA GLN A 445 6.52 -28.71 14.11
C GLN A 445 7.48 -27.85 14.97
N ALA A 446 8.09 -26.83 14.37
CA ALA A 446 9.05 -25.96 15.05
C ALA A 446 8.46 -25.18 16.22
N ILE A 447 7.17 -24.83 16.19
CA ILE A 447 6.50 -24.08 17.25
C ILE A 447 5.54 -24.93 18.10
N GLY A 448 5.45 -26.24 17.84
CA GLY A 448 4.59 -27.14 18.61
C GLY A 448 3.11 -27.11 18.27
N ILE A 449 2.76 -26.91 17.00
CA ILE A 449 1.40 -27.17 16.53
C ILE A 449 1.13 -28.68 16.55
N PRO A 450 -0.01 -29.14 17.09
CA PRO A 450 -0.31 -30.56 17.19
C PRO A 450 -0.33 -31.26 15.84
N LYS A 451 0.08 -32.54 15.82
CA LYS A 451 0.21 -33.34 14.59
C LYS A 451 -1.08 -33.38 13.76
N ILE A 452 -2.26 -33.40 14.40
CA ILE A 452 -3.56 -33.44 13.72
C ILE A 452 -3.79 -32.29 12.72
N TYR A 453 -3.10 -31.16 12.87
CA TYR A 453 -3.19 -30.02 11.97
C TYR A 453 -2.22 -30.08 10.78
N LEU A 454 -1.19 -30.92 10.87
CA LEU A 454 -0.11 -30.99 9.88
C LEU A 454 -0.58 -31.77 8.64
N ASN A 455 -0.22 -31.26 7.47
CA ASN A 455 -0.57 -31.82 6.17
C ASN A 455 -0.12 -33.29 6.01
N GLN A 456 1.04 -33.63 6.59
CA GLN A 456 1.57 -34.99 6.62
C GLN A 456 0.64 -36.03 7.28
N ASN A 457 -0.30 -35.62 8.12
CA ASN A 457 -1.23 -36.55 8.79
C ASN A 457 -2.58 -36.71 8.07
N GLU A 458 -2.79 -36.05 6.92
CA GLU A 458 -3.98 -36.22 6.06
C GLU A 458 -5.35 -35.89 6.69
N VAL A 459 -5.38 -35.34 7.92
CA VAL A 459 -6.63 -34.92 8.60
C VAL A 459 -6.81 -33.40 8.53
N GLY A 460 -5.83 -32.68 9.08
CA GLY A 460 -5.76 -31.22 9.02
C GLY A 460 -4.99 -30.71 7.82
N ASN A 461 -4.90 -29.39 7.72
CA ASN A 461 -4.13 -28.73 6.66
C ASN A 461 -3.56 -27.39 7.14
N GLY A 462 -2.36 -27.05 6.65
CA GLY A 462 -1.73 -25.76 6.83
C GLY A 462 -1.58 -25.01 5.51
N SER A 463 -1.86 -23.71 5.48
CA SER A 463 -1.69 -22.88 4.27
C SER A 463 -1.17 -21.48 4.56
N LEU A 464 -0.52 -20.86 3.56
CA LEU A 464 0.07 -19.53 3.69
C LEU A 464 -0.89 -18.43 3.24
N HIS A 465 -1.05 -17.44 4.10
CA HIS A 465 -1.80 -16.21 3.91
C HIS A 465 -0.85 -15.02 4.02
N TYR A 466 -1.22 -13.91 3.40
CA TYR A 466 -0.43 -12.70 3.55
C TYR A 466 -0.62 -12.10 4.93
N THR A 467 -1.87 -11.94 5.38
CA THR A 467 -2.17 -11.27 6.63
C THR A 467 -3.03 -12.12 7.54
N LEU A 468 -2.99 -11.81 8.84
CA LEU A 468 -3.89 -12.38 9.82
C LEU A 468 -5.37 -12.09 9.48
N TYR A 469 -5.64 -10.92 8.90
CA TYR A 469 -6.98 -10.58 8.41
C TYR A 469 -7.47 -11.54 7.32
N ASP A 470 -6.62 -11.86 6.34
CA ASP A 470 -6.98 -12.79 5.24
C ASP A 470 -7.25 -14.21 5.77
N ALA A 471 -6.47 -14.66 6.76
CA ALA A 471 -6.63 -15.97 7.39
C ALA A 471 -7.93 -16.04 8.22
N ILE A 472 -8.19 -15.05 9.08
CA ILE A 472 -9.41 -15.01 9.90
C ILE A 472 -10.65 -14.86 9.03
N LEU A 473 -10.60 -14.06 7.97
CA LEU A 473 -11.70 -13.92 7.02
C LEU A 473 -12.06 -15.25 6.36
N LEU A 474 -11.06 -16.08 6.03
CA LEU A 474 -11.29 -17.42 5.48
C LEU A 474 -11.98 -18.34 6.50
N VAL A 475 -11.47 -18.45 7.74
CA VAL A 475 -12.07 -19.34 8.74
C VAL A 475 -13.44 -18.85 9.23
N SER A 476 -13.71 -17.54 9.22
CA SER A 476 -15.05 -17.01 9.46
C SER A 476 -16.06 -17.53 8.44
N LEU A 477 -15.65 -17.74 7.19
CA LEU A 477 -16.49 -18.32 6.16
C LEU A 477 -16.73 -19.82 6.38
N CYS A 478 -15.72 -20.58 6.80
CA CYS A 478 -15.88 -21.99 7.18
C CYS A 478 -16.82 -22.13 8.38
N ALA A 479 -16.63 -21.30 9.41
CA ALA A 479 -17.50 -21.24 10.59
C ALA A 479 -18.96 -20.92 10.22
N ARG A 480 -19.15 -19.97 9.30
CA ARG A 480 -20.47 -19.59 8.76
C ARG A 480 -21.13 -20.73 8.00
N SER A 481 -20.36 -21.45 7.20
CA SER A 481 -20.83 -22.64 6.47
C SER A 481 -21.30 -23.75 7.41
N ARG A 482 -20.50 -24.05 8.45
CA ARG A 482 -20.85 -25.01 9.51
C ARG A 482 -22.16 -24.62 10.20
N ALA A 483 -22.26 -23.39 10.70
CA ALA A 483 -23.45 -22.94 11.41
C ALA A 483 -24.70 -22.93 10.52
N THR A 484 -24.57 -22.54 9.26
CA THR A 484 -25.68 -22.57 8.30
C THR A 484 -26.12 -24.01 8.05
N THR A 485 -25.20 -24.96 7.92
CA THR A 485 -25.54 -26.38 7.72
C THR A 485 -26.29 -26.97 8.92
N LEU A 486 -25.91 -26.57 10.14
CA LEU A 486 -26.55 -27.04 11.39
C LEU A 486 -27.93 -26.41 11.64
N HIS A 487 -28.15 -25.18 11.17
CA HIS A 487 -29.32 -24.38 11.51
C HIS A 487 -30.20 -24.00 10.32
N SER A 488 -29.87 -24.47 9.12
CA SER A 488 -30.71 -24.24 7.95
C SER A 488 -32.04 -25.01 8.14
N PRO A 489 -33.20 -24.35 7.97
CA PRO A 489 -34.50 -25.01 7.93
C PRO A 489 -34.60 -26.08 6.84
N ALA A 490 -33.65 -26.10 5.89
CA ALA A 490 -33.65 -26.96 4.71
C ALA A 490 -33.23 -28.42 4.98
N PHE A 491 -32.84 -28.81 6.19
CA PHE A 491 -32.73 -30.24 6.52
C PHE A 491 -34.10 -30.86 6.86
N ASP A 492 -35.05 -30.08 7.40
CA ASP A 492 -36.42 -30.52 7.70
C ASP A 492 -37.48 -30.07 6.66
N GLN A 493 -37.20 -29.06 5.82
CA GLN A 493 -38.12 -28.59 4.77
C GLN A 493 -37.71 -28.98 3.34
N LYS A 494 -37.22 -30.22 3.16
CA LYS A 494 -37.12 -30.82 1.82
C LYS A 494 -38.48 -31.10 1.15
N LEU A 495 -39.61 -30.73 1.77
CA LEU A 495 -40.97 -31.05 1.28
C LEU A 495 -41.89 -29.85 0.95
N GLU A 496 -41.61 -28.61 1.35
CA GLU A 496 -42.56 -27.49 1.15
C GLU A 496 -42.17 -26.43 0.11
N LEU A 497 -40.87 -26.23 -0.16
CA LEU A 497 -40.40 -25.29 -1.20
C LEU A 497 -40.53 -25.82 -2.63
N ALA A 498 -40.99 -27.07 -2.81
CA ALA A 498 -41.46 -27.59 -4.09
C ALA A 498 -42.70 -26.85 -4.65
N LYS A 499 -43.29 -25.91 -3.89
CA LYS A 499 -44.38 -25.03 -4.34
C LYS A 499 -43.93 -23.75 -5.07
N VAL A 500 -42.62 -23.50 -5.22
CA VAL A 500 -42.10 -22.34 -5.99
C VAL A 500 -41.94 -22.66 -7.49
N ALA A 501 -42.53 -23.77 -7.96
CA ALA A 501 -42.65 -24.10 -9.37
C ALA A 501 -43.76 -23.28 -10.05
N ASP A 502 -43.58 -21.97 -10.18
CA ASP A 502 -44.27 -21.13 -11.17
C ASP A 502 -43.58 -19.75 -11.36
N TYR A 503 -42.25 -19.69 -11.26
CA TYR A 503 -41.45 -18.47 -11.50
C TYR A 503 -41.65 -17.84 -12.90
N GLU A 504 -42.21 -18.59 -13.85
CA GLU A 504 -42.46 -18.13 -15.24
C GLU A 504 -43.88 -17.62 -15.51
N LYS A 505 -44.82 -17.70 -14.55
CA LYS A 505 -46.24 -17.36 -14.77
C LYS A 505 -46.69 -15.97 -14.28
N ILE A 506 -45.79 -15.00 -14.16
CA ILE A 506 -46.24 -13.61 -13.95
C ILE A 506 -46.63 -13.03 -15.31
N ASP A 507 -47.94 -12.97 -15.55
CA ASP A 507 -48.54 -12.28 -16.70
C ASP A 507 -48.39 -10.77 -16.51
N LEU A 508 -47.26 -10.23 -17.00
CA LEU A 508 -47.01 -8.79 -17.04
C LEU A 508 -47.97 -8.17 -18.07
N ASN A 509 -49.03 -7.53 -17.57
CA ASN A 509 -50.05 -6.89 -18.40
C ASN A 509 -49.44 -5.98 -19.49
N ARG A 510 -50.00 -6.18 -20.68
CA ARG A 510 -49.74 -5.58 -22.01
C ARG A 510 -49.36 -4.09 -21.99
N ASP A 511 -48.18 -3.78 -22.54
CA ASP A 511 -47.98 -2.77 -23.61
C ASP A 511 -46.51 -2.45 -23.91
N THR A 512 -45.54 -3.09 -23.24
CA THR A 512 -44.13 -2.96 -23.63
C THR A 512 -43.40 -4.29 -23.46
N ILE A 513 -42.77 -4.76 -24.55
CA ILE A 513 -41.77 -5.85 -24.65
C ILE A 513 -42.33 -7.17 -25.24
N ASN A 514 -42.08 -7.38 -26.54
CA ASN A 514 -42.26 -8.64 -27.30
C ASN A 514 -41.31 -9.80 -26.89
N ASP A 515 -40.73 -9.77 -25.68
CA ASP A 515 -39.50 -10.52 -25.32
C ASP A 515 -39.68 -11.46 -24.12
N THR A 516 -40.91 -11.94 -23.87
CA THR A 516 -41.24 -12.93 -22.83
C THR A 516 -40.55 -14.30 -23.01
N LYS A 517 -39.78 -14.48 -24.09
CA LYS A 517 -39.02 -15.70 -24.41
C LYS A 517 -37.54 -15.71 -23.99
N VAL A 518 -36.97 -14.59 -23.52
CA VAL A 518 -35.53 -14.52 -23.17
C VAL A 518 -35.22 -15.13 -21.80
N SER A 519 -34.49 -16.25 -21.74
CA SER A 519 -34.11 -16.89 -20.46
C SER A 519 -33.24 -15.99 -19.58
N ILE A 520 -33.51 -16.00 -18.27
CA ILE A 520 -32.77 -15.23 -17.24
C ILE A 520 -32.05 -16.12 -16.22
N GLY A 521 -32.01 -17.44 -16.48
CA GLY A 521 -31.39 -18.44 -15.59
C GLY A 521 -32.11 -18.61 -14.26
N THR A 522 -31.47 -19.30 -13.32
CA THR A 522 -31.97 -19.54 -11.96
C THR A 522 -31.22 -18.70 -10.92
N ILE A 523 -31.79 -18.55 -9.73
CA ILE A 523 -31.09 -17.91 -8.59
C ILE A 523 -30.35 -18.97 -7.76
N SER A 524 -29.35 -18.55 -6.99
CA SER A 524 -28.52 -19.45 -6.18
C SER A 524 -29.28 -20.17 -5.06
N SER A 525 -30.49 -19.71 -4.72
CA SER A 525 -31.38 -20.37 -3.77
C SER A 525 -32.38 -21.33 -4.43
N ASP A 526 -32.38 -21.45 -5.75
CA ASP A 526 -33.18 -22.45 -6.47
C ASP A 526 -32.45 -23.81 -6.43
N PRO A 527 -33.06 -24.88 -5.90
CA PRO A 527 -32.46 -26.22 -5.87
C PRO A 527 -32.07 -26.79 -7.23
N LYS A 528 -32.63 -26.27 -8.34
CA LYS A 528 -32.27 -26.67 -9.71
C LYS A 528 -31.04 -25.93 -10.25
N SER A 529 -30.49 -24.98 -9.52
CA SER A 529 -29.30 -24.25 -9.93
C SER A 529 -28.04 -25.11 -9.76
N ASP A 530 -27.16 -25.11 -10.76
CA ASP A 530 -25.86 -25.80 -10.74
C ASP A 530 -24.91 -25.30 -9.63
N TYR A 531 -25.27 -24.19 -8.99
CA TYR A 531 -24.53 -23.56 -7.91
C TYR A 531 -25.29 -23.51 -6.58
N TYR A 532 -26.41 -24.24 -6.48
CA TYR A 532 -27.20 -24.31 -5.25
C TYR A 532 -26.41 -24.89 -4.08
N GLU A 533 -25.68 -25.99 -4.31
CA GLU A 533 -25.09 -26.79 -3.24
C GLU A 533 -24.15 -25.99 -2.32
N TYR A 534 -23.24 -25.20 -2.89
CA TYR A 534 -22.31 -24.40 -2.10
C TYR A 534 -22.88 -23.06 -1.62
N PHE A 535 -23.83 -22.45 -2.36
CA PHE A 535 -24.49 -21.22 -1.91
C PHE A 535 -25.48 -21.46 -0.76
N ASN A 536 -26.18 -22.60 -0.75
CA ASN A 536 -27.13 -22.95 0.31
C ASN A 536 -26.43 -23.14 1.66
N LYS A 537 -25.20 -23.67 1.67
CA LYS A 537 -24.34 -23.73 2.87
C LYS A 537 -23.96 -22.35 3.40
N ASN A 538 -24.22 -21.27 2.66
CA ASN A 538 -23.92 -19.90 3.04
C ASN A 538 -25.13 -18.97 2.84
N ASP A 539 -26.36 -19.49 2.99
CA ASP A 539 -27.58 -18.73 2.70
C ASP A 539 -27.63 -17.41 3.51
N PRO A 540 -27.77 -16.26 2.85
CA PRO A 540 -27.87 -14.96 3.51
C PRO A 540 -28.93 -14.87 4.62
N SER A 541 -30.02 -15.63 4.51
CA SER A 541 -31.13 -15.68 5.49
C SER A 541 -30.68 -16.06 6.90
N VAL A 542 -29.64 -16.88 7.03
CA VAL A 542 -29.10 -17.30 8.32
C VAL A 542 -28.14 -16.26 8.89
N LEU A 543 -27.45 -15.49 8.03
CA LEU A 543 -26.37 -14.57 8.43
C LEU A 543 -26.82 -13.50 9.42
N SER A 544 -28.04 -12.99 9.29
CA SER A 544 -28.63 -12.00 10.21
C SER A 544 -28.84 -12.52 11.66
N LYS A 545 -28.86 -13.84 11.82
CA LYS A 545 -28.95 -14.53 13.12
C LYS A 545 -27.59 -14.87 13.70
N LEU A 546 -26.54 -14.93 12.89
CA LEU A 546 -25.21 -15.31 13.33
C LEU A 546 -24.54 -14.22 14.18
N ILE A 547 -23.88 -14.64 15.26
CA ILE A 547 -23.06 -13.77 16.12
C ILE A 547 -21.72 -14.45 16.46
N ALA A 548 -20.63 -13.72 16.25
CA ALA A 548 -19.29 -14.12 16.64
C ALA A 548 -18.93 -13.50 18.00
N PHE A 549 -18.10 -14.19 18.76
CA PHE A 549 -17.57 -13.71 20.03
C PHE A 549 -16.05 -13.59 19.96
N SER A 550 -15.49 -12.63 20.67
CA SER A 550 -14.05 -12.61 20.93
C SER A 550 -13.75 -12.15 22.34
N PHE A 551 -12.57 -12.51 22.84
CA PHE A 551 -12.01 -11.95 24.08
C PHE A 551 -10.97 -10.86 23.81
N ASP A 552 -10.59 -10.68 22.54
CA ASP A 552 -9.66 -9.66 22.08
C ASP A 552 -9.93 -9.24 20.63
N ASP A 553 -9.18 -8.23 20.16
CA ASP A 553 -9.13 -7.83 18.74
C ASP A 553 -7.72 -8.13 18.19
N PRO A 554 -7.50 -9.34 17.63
CA PRO A 554 -6.20 -9.74 17.09
C PRO A 554 -5.81 -8.96 15.83
N THR A 555 -6.79 -8.39 15.12
CA THR A 555 -6.59 -7.71 13.84
C THR A 555 -6.40 -6.21 13.97
N GLY A 556 -6.70 -5.65 15.14
CA GLY A 556 -6.85 -4.21 15.38
C GLY A 556 -8.05 -3.57 14.67
N ASN A 557 -8.93 -4.37 14.05
CA ASN A 557 -10.08 -3.89 13.28
C ASN A 557 -11.16 -4.97 13.08
N LEU A 558 -11.53 -5.71 14.14
CA LEU A 558 -12.54 -6.77 14.07
C LEU A 558 -13.88 -6.29 13.52
N ASN A 559 -14.28 -5.06 13.85
CA ASN A 559 -15.51 -4.46 13.34
C ASN A 559 -15.55 -4.44 11.81
N GLN A 560 -14.46 -4.02 11.15
CA GLN A 560 -14.39 -4.01 9.69
C GLN A 560 -14.34 -5.42 9.08
N MET A 561 -13.71 -6.36 9.78
CA MET A 561 -13.68 -7.76 9.37
C MET A 561 -15.07 -8.38 9.40
N PHE A 562 -15.81 -8.26 10.50
CA PHE A 562 -17.14 -8.84 10.60
C PHE A 562 -18.19 -8.07 9.77
N MET A 563 -17.99 -6.77 9.53
CA MET A 563 -18.72 -6.07 8.45
C MET A 563 -18.48 -6.74 7.09
N THR A 564 -17.24 -7.10 6.76
CA THR A 564 -16.91 -7.77 5.50
C THR A 564 -17.61 -9.13 5.38
N VAL A 565 -17.58 -9.95 6.45
CA VAL A 565 -18.26 -11.26 6.51
C VAL A 565 -19.80 -11.15 6.49
N GLY A 566 -20.35 -10.02 6.94
CA GLY A 566 -21.78 -9.79 6.98
C GLY A 566 -22.49 -10.29 8.23
N VAL A 567 -21.78 -10.38 9.36
CA VAL A 567 -22.28 -10.98 10.62
C VAL A 567 -22.01 -10.05 11.80
N LYS A 568 -22.70 -10.30 12.92
CA LYS A 568 -22.50 -9.54 14.16
C LYS A 568 -21.32 -10.07 14.95
N HIS A 569 -20.74 -9.21 15.77
CA HIS A 569 -19.65 -9.55 16.67
C HIS A 569 -19.84 -8.89 18.04
N GLN A 570 -19.47 -9.61 19.09
CA GLN A 570 -19.47 -9.14 20.46
C GLN A 570 -18.13 -9.43 21.14
N LEU A 571 -17.57 -8.42 21.78
CA LEU A 571 -16.39 -8.57 22.64
C LEU A 571 -16.84 -8.96 24.06
N ILE A 572 -16.26 -10.02 24.61
CA ILE A 572 -16.47 -10.48 25.98
C ILE A 572 -15.37 -9.89 26.86
N PHE A 573 -15.78 -9.17 27.90
CA PHE A 573 -14.86 -8.58 28.86
C PHE A 573 -14.76 -9.47 30.11
N VAL A 574 -13.54 -9.92 30.40
CA VAL A 574 -13.21 -10.61 31.64
C VAL A 574 -12.46 -9.62 32.54
N GLY A 575 -12.92 -9.44 33.78
CA GLY A 575 -12.28 -8.54 34.74
C GLY A 575 -10.79 -8.82 34.92
N ASN A 576 -9.98 -7.79 35.17
CA ASN A 576 -8.52 -7.91 35.25
C ASN A 576 -8.07 -8.86 36.37
N GLU A 577 -8.85 -8.96 37.43
CA GLU A 577 -8.69 -9.86 38.56
C GLU A 577 -8.83 -11.34 38.17
N PHE A 578 -9.57 -11.65 37.10
CA PHE A 578 -9.83 -13.02 36.63
C PHE A 578 -8.99 -13.42 35.42
N LYS A 579 -8.06 -12.56 34.96
CA LYS A 579 -7.27 -12.80 33.74
C LYS A 579 -6.42 -14.08 33.75
N HIS A 580 -6.23 -14.69 34.93
CA HIS A 580 -5.47 -15.93 35.13
C HIS A 580 -6.35 -17.13 35.54
N CYS A 581 -7.68 -17.03 35.48
CA CYS A 581 -8.60 -18.11 35.83
C CYS A 581 -9.25 -18.73 34.58
N PRO A 582 -8.77 -19.89 34.09
CA PRO A 582 -9.34 -20.56 32.92
C PRO A 582 -10.85 -20.78 32.97
N THR A 583 -11.37 -21.21 34.11
CA THR A 583 -12.79 -21.54 34.31
C THR A 583 -13.72 -20.32 34.20
N VAL A 584 -13.22 -19.12 34.47
CA VAL A 584 -14.01 -17.88 34.38
C VAL A 584 -14.29 -17.52 32.91
N TYR A 585 -13.33 -17.77 32.01
CA TYR A 585 -13.53 -17.54 30.57
C TYR A 585 -14.62 -18.45 29.99
N SER A 586 -14.62 -19.73 30.37
CA SER A 586 -15.68 -20.66 29.96
C SER A 586 -17.05 -20.26 30.51
N PHE A 587 -17.12 -19.76 31.74
CA PHE A 587 -18.37 -19.28 32.35
C PHE A 587 -18.96 -18.10 31.58
N PHE A 588 -18.17 -17.03 31.34
CA PHE A 588 -18.64 -15.86 30.60
C PHE A 588 -18.98 -16.18 29.15
N LEU A 589 -18.25 -17.11 28.52
CA LEU A 589 -18.56 -17.56 27.16
C LEU A 589 -19.89 -18.29 27.11
N GLU A 590 -20.13 -19.21 28.04
CA GLU A 590 -21.39 -19.97 28.09
C GLU A 590 -22.58 -19.06 28.41
N GLU A 591 -22.42 -18.09 29.32
CA GLU A 591 -23.43 -17.05 29.58
C GLU A 591 -23.75 -16.24 28.32
N ALA A 592 -22.71 -15.80 27.59
CA ALA A 592 -22.88 -15.05 26.35
C ALA A 592 -23.60 -15.86 25.26
N PHE A 593 -23.32 -17.17 25.15
CA PHE A 593 -24.01 -18.07 24.23
C PHE A 593 -25.48 -18.24 24.60
N LEU A 594 -25.79 -18.50 25.87
CA LEU A 594 -27.16 -18.65 26.34
C LEU A 594 -27.97 -17.36 26.11
N ASN A 595 -27.39 -16.20 26.36
CA ASN A 595 -28.03 -14.91 26.09
C ASN A 595 -28.29 -14.71 24.58
N ALA A 596 -27.32 -15.04 23.72
CA ALA A 596 -27.52 -15.00 22.27
C ALA A 596 -28.66 -15.93 21.82
N VAL A 597 -28.71 -17.17 22.32
CA VAL A 597 -29.78 -18.12 21.99
C VAL A 597 -31.14 -17.61 22.48
N ASN A 598 -31.22 -17.09 23.71
CA ASN A 598 -32.45 -16.52 24.27
C ASN A 598 -32.97 -15.31 23.49
N THR A 599 -32.10 -14.60 22.77
CA THR A 599 -32.45 -13.49 21.88
C THR A 599 -32.61 -13.90 20.41
N GLY A 600 -32.68 -15.21 20.12
CA GLY A 600 -32.89 -15.75 18.78
C GLY A 600 -31.66 -15.63 17.86
N LYS A 601 -30.46 -15.48 18.43
CA LYS A 601 -29.18 -15.48 17.71
C LYS A 601 -28.50 -16.85 17.78
N ILE A 602 -27.61 -17.07 16.82
CA ILE A 602 -26.86 -18.32 16.64
C ILE A 602 -25.38 -17.99 16.82
N PRO A 603 -24.79 -18.33 17.97
CA PRO A 603 -23.34 -18.34 18.13
C PRO A 603 -22.70 -19.22 17.06
N PHE A 604 -21.67 -18.73 16.35
CA PHE A 604 -21.03 -19.51 15.29
C PHE A 604 -19.51 -19.53 15.31
N MET A 605 -18.88 -18.52 15.94
CA MET A 605 -17.42 -18.41 15.99
C MET A 605 -16.94 -17.77 17.29
N VAL A 606 -15.80 -18.23 17.80
CA VAL A 606 -15.04 -17.61 18.89
C VAL A 606 -13.62 -17.29 18.44
N LEU A 607 -13.12 -16.10 18.79
CA LEU A 607 -11.73 -15.69 18.61
C LEU A 607 -11.05 -15.46 19.96
N PHE A 608 -9.84 -16.02 20.12
CA PHE A 608 -8.99 -15.81 21.29
C PHE A 608 -7.53 -15.72 20.87
N SER A 609 -6.74 -14.84 21.50
CA SER A 609 -5.30 -14.75 21.26
C SER A 609 -4.48 -15.08 22.50
N ILE A 610 -3.44 -15.88 22.33
CA ILE A 610 -2.36 -16.01 23.33
C ILE A 610 -1.43 -14.80 23.16
N LYS A 611 -1.11 -14.13 24.27
CA LYS A 611 -0.40 -12.84 24.30
C LYS A 611 0.91 -12.91 25.06
N LYS A 612 0.91 -13.38 26.31
CA LYS A 612 2.09 -13.31 27.18
C LYS A 612 2.29 -14.56 28.02
N ASN A 613 1.28 -14.96 28.80
CA ASN A 613 1.42 -16.10 29.69
C ASN A 613 0.97 -17.37 28.96
N VAL A 614 1.86 -17.91 28.13
CA VAL A 614 1.54 -18.99 27.18
C VAL A 614 0.94 -20.22 27.86
N GLU A 615 1.45 -20.63 29.01
CA GLU A 615 0.89 -21.79 29.72
C GLU A 615 -0.55 -21.53 30.19
N ILE A 616 -0.78 -20.46 30.97
CA ILE A 616 -2.12 -20.16 31.51
C ILE A 616 -3.11 -19.83 30.39
N GLU A 617 -2.69 -19.08 29.38
CA GLU A 617 -3.54 -18.71 28.25
C GLU A 617 -3.85 -19.91 27.34
N SER A 618 -2.95 -20.91 27.26
CA SER A 618 -3.27 -22.19 26.62
C SER A 618 -4.29 -23.01 27.42
N GLU A 619 -4.26 -22.95 28.75
CA GLU A 619 -5.29 -23.57 29.60
C GLU A 619 -6.65 -22.87 29.43
N ILE A 620 -6.67 -21.54 29.33
CA ILE A 620 -7.88 -20.77 28.97
C ILE A 620 -8.42 -21.24 27.61
N ALA A 621 -7.56 -21.33 26.58
CA ALA A 621 -7.95 -21.80 25.26
C ALA A 621 -8.55 -23.22 25.29
N LYS A 622 -8.00 -24.11 26.14
CA LYS A 622 -8.55 -25.45 26.35
C LYS A 622 -9.95 -25.42 26.96
N GLU A 623 -10.20 -24.59 27.98
CA GLU A 623 -11.55 -24.47 28.56
C GLU A 623 -12.56 -23.85 27.56
N ILE A 624 -12.15 -22.84 26.79
CA ILE A 624 -12.95 -22.27 25.68
C ILE A 624 -13.28 -23.36 24.65
N SER A 625 -12.29 -24.17 24.25
CA SER A 625 -12.46 -25.27 23.29
C SER A 625 -13.51 -26.30 23.74
N LYS A 626 -13.58 -26.64 25.03
CA LYS A 626 -14.61 -27.54 25.57
C LYS A 626 -16.02 -26.96 25.37
N ILE A 627 -16.21 -25.68 25.68
CA ILE A 627 -17.50 -25.00 25.49
C ILE A 627 -17.84 -24.92 24.00
N CYS A 628 -16.90 -24.53 23.15
CA CYS A 628 -17.13 -24.46 21.70
C CYS A 628 -17.51 -25.84 21.12
N THR A 629 -16.83 -26.91 21.56
CA THR A 629 -17.14 -28.29 21.15
C THR A 629 -18.55 -28.70 21.61
N LYS A 630 -18.93 -28.40 22.86
CA LYS A 630 -20.26 -28.71 23.41
C LYS A 630 -21.39 -28.11 22.57
N TYR A 631 -21.21 -26.90 22.05
CA TYR A 631 -22.21 -26.18 21.27
C TYR A 631 -21.97 -26.23 19.75
N ASN A 632 -20.98 -26.99 19.28
CA ASN A 632 -20.57 -27.09 17.87
C ASN A 632 -20.23 -25.75 17.19
N ILE A 633 -19.55 -24.86 17.93
CA ILE A 633 -19.16 -23.52 17.50
C ILE A 633 -17.69 -23.53 17.08
N TRP A 634 -17.36 -22.83 15.99
CA TRP A 634 -15.98 -22.78 15.48
C TRP A 634 -15.09 -21.97 16.42
N PHE A 635 -13.95 -22.55 16.84
CA PHE A 635 -12.96 -21.84 17.64
C PHE A 635 -11.67 -21.59 16.86
N ASN A 636 -11.30 -20.31 16.70
CA ASN A 636 -10.01 -19.90 16.14
C ASN A 636 -9.08 -19.33 17.23
N LEU A 637 -7.91 -19.95 17.36
CA LEU A 637 -6.84 -19.49 18.25
C LEU A 637 -5.77 -18.73 17.48
N ASN A 638 -5.47 -17.50 17.90
CA ASN A 638 -4.37 -16.73 17.36
C ASN A 638 -3.14 -16.81 18.28
N VAL A 639 -1.99 -17.23 17.73
CA VAL A 639 -0.72 -17.34 18.47
C VAL A 639 0.37 -16.39 17.94
N SER A 640 0.03 -15.44 17.06
CA SER A 640 0.99 -14.50 16.45
C SER A 640 1.90 -13.77 17.46
N ASN A 641 1.39 -13.41 18.63
CA ASN A 641 2.17 -12.66 19.64
C ASN A 641 3.24 -13.51 20.34
N VAL A 642 3.14 -14.85 20.26
CA VAL A 642 3.95 -15.79 21.04
C VAL A 642 4.70 -16.81 20.19
N VAL A 643 4.68 -16.67 18.85
CA VAL A 643 5.40 -17.57 17.92
C VAL A 643 6.85 -17.73 18.33
N GLY A 644 7.55 -16.62 18.62
CA GLY A 644 8.95 -16.69 19.05
C GLY A 644 9.15 -17.33 20.42
N HIS A 645 8.19 -17.21 21.34
CA HIS A 645 8.26 -17.93 22.62
C HIS A 645 8.07 -19.43 22.41
N LEU A 646 7.07 -19.83 21.61
CA LEU A 646 6.79 -21.22 21.26
C LEU A 646 7.96 -21.86 20.50
N PHE A 647 8.63 -21.09 19.65
CA PHE A 647 9.81 -21.53 18.91
C PHE A 647 11.03 -21.78 19.81
N LEU A 648 11.20 -21.01 20.89
CA LEU A 648 12.31 -21.18 21.85
C LEU A 648 12.01 -22.20 22.95
N ASN A 649 10.78 -22.20 23.46
CA ASN A 649 10.37 -22.94 24.65
C ASN A 649 9.18 -23.83 24.31
N HIS A 650 9.41 -24.79 23.40
CA HIS A 650 8.38 -25.76 23.05
C HIS A 650 7.86 -26.46 24.32
N SER A 651 6.53 -26.54 24.46
CA SER A 651 5.87 -27.14 25.61
C SER A 651 4.84 -28.15 25.15
N GLU A 652 5.04 -29.41 25.53
CA GLU A 652 4.07 -30.49 25.27
C GLU A 652 2.71 -30.19 25.93
N LYS A 653 2.72 -29.54 27.10
CA LYS A 653 1.51 -29.12 27.80
C LYS A 653 0.69 -28.14 26.96
N VAL A 654 1.35 -27.12 26.39
CA VAL A 654 0.69 -26.13 25.51
C VAL A 654 0.16 -26.82 24.24
N THR A 655 0.97 -27.67 23.62
CA THR A 655 0.59 -28.47 22.44
C THR A 655 -0.68 -29.29 22.71
N LYS A 656 -0.72 -30.00 23.83
CA LYS A 656 -1.90 -30.79 24.25
C LYS A 656 -3.12 -29.92 24.53
N ASN A 657 -2.92 -28.72 25.09
CA ASN A 657 -4.02 -27.81 25.41
C ASN A 657 -4.73 -27.26 24.16
N ILE A 658 -4.02 -27.12 23.03
CA ILE A 658 -4.56 -26.54 21.78
C ILE A 658 -4.99 -27.58 20.73
N GLU A 659 -4.88 -28.87 21.04
CA GLU A 659 -5.19 -29.98 20.11
C GLU A 659 -6.64 -30.03 19.64
N ASN A 660 -7.58 -29.56 20.47
CA ASN A 660 -9.01 -29.66 20.20
C ASN A 660 -9.65 -28.39 19.60
N ILE A 661 -8.85 -27.50 19.03
CA ILE A 661 -9.30 -26.24 18.44
C ILE A 661 -9.60 -26.45 16.94
N ASP A 662 -10.51 -25.68 16.34
CA ASP A 662 -10.85 -25.87 14.92
C ASP A 662 -9.78 -25.29 14.00
N SER A 663 -9.25 -24.11 14.34
CA SER A 663 -8.19 -23.46 13.57
C SER A 663 -7.20 -22.68 14.43
N ILE A 664 -5.94 -22.61 13.98
CA ILE A 664 -4.86 -21.86 14.61
C ILE A 664 -4.23 -20.93 13.57
N THR A 665 -4.02 -19.66 13.93
CA THR A 665 -3.35 -18.67 13.07
C THR A 665 -2.07 -18.15 13.71
N ALA A 666 -1.00 -18.02 12.93
CA ALA A 666 0.27 -17.47 13.37
C ALA A 666 0.93 -16.61 12.30
N THR A 667 1.28 -15.38 12.67
CA THR A 667 2.11 -14.46 11.89
C THR A 667 3.58 -14.79 12.17
N VAL A 668 4.36 -15.12 11.13
CA VAL A 668 5.64 -15.83 11.28
C VAL A 668 6.83 -15.07 10.69
N GLU A 669 6.61 -13.98 9.95
CA GLU A 669 7.69 -13.25 9.25
C GLU A 669 8.81 -12.80 10.19
N ASP A 670 8.48 -12.39 11.42
CA ASP A 670 9.44 -11.88 12.40
C ASP A 670 10.37 -12.95 12.97
N VAL A 671 9.92 -14.19 13.02
CA VAL A 671 10.65 -15.32 13.61
C VAL A 671 11.45 -16.05 12.52
N PHE A 672 10.85 -16.20 11.34
CA PHE A 672 11.43 -16.93 10.21
C PHE A 672 12.04 -16.00 9.14
N LEU A 673 12.18 -14.71 9.44
CA LEU A 673 12.90 -13.70 8.65
C LEU A 673 12.42 -13.56 7.19
N ILE A 674 11.10 -13.52 7.00
CA ILE A 674 10.45 -13.42 5.69
C ILE A 674 10.24 -11.96 5.32
N ASN A 675 10.62 -11.58 4.11
CA ASN A 675 10.61 -10.18 3.65
C ASN A 675 9.23 -9.62 3.23
N GLU A 676 8.16 -10.35 3.53
CA GLU A 676 6.78 -9.98 3.26
C GLU A 676 5.88 -10.50 4.39
N PHE A 677 4.69 -9.91 4.57
CA PHE A 677 3.72 -10.41 5.52
C PHE A 677 3.41 -11.89 5.26
N CYS A 678 3.55 -12.71 6.29
CA CYS A 678 3.43 -14.16 6.18
C CYS A 678 2.69 -14.72 7.39
N THR A 679 1.44 -15.12 7.18
CA THR A 679 0.61 -15.76 8.21
C THR A 679 0.31 -17.19 7.80
N VAL A 680 0.54 -18.13 8.72
CA VAL A 680 0.13 -19.52 8.56
C VAL A 680 -1.25 -19.71 9.18
N LEU A 681 -2.15 -20.36 8.44
CA LEU A 681 -3.42 -20.87 8.94
C LEU A 681 -3.36 -22.38 8.98
N TRP A 682 -3.55 -22.97 10.16
CA TRP A 682 -3.79 -24.39 10.32
C TRP A 682 -5.26 -24.65 10.62
N VAL A 683 -5.86 -25.61 9.93
CA VAL A 683 -7.22 -26.09 10.16
C VAL A 683 -7.17 -27.55 10.57
N ARG A 684 -7.94 -27.93 11.59
CA ARG A 684 -7.95 -29.29 12.12
C ARG A 684 -8.65 -30.27 11.18
N LYS A 685 -9.69 -29.81 10.47
CA LYS A 685 -10.52 -30.60 9.55
C LYS A 685 -10.59 -29.90 8.21
N TYR A 686 -9.73 -30.32 7.28
CA TYR A 686 -9.65 -29.72 5.95
C TYR A 686 -10.96 -29.82 5.16
N VAL A 687 -11.64 -30.96 5.25
CA VAL A 687 -12.88 -31.25 4.48
C VAL A 687 -13.95 -30.19 4.69
N GLU A 688 -14.09 -29.64 5.90
CA GLU A 688 -15.07 -28.57 6.16
C GLU A 688 -14.72 -27.27 5.41
N CYS A 689 -13.44 -26.98 5.22
CA CYS A 689 -12.98 -25.82 4.45
C CYS A 689 -13.19 -26.05 2.95
N GLU A 690 -12.85 -27.25 2.45
CA GLU A 690 -13.12 -27.64 1.07
C GLU A 690 -14.61 -27.53 0.75
N GLU A 691 -15.47 -28.16 1.54
CA GLU A 691 -16.92 -28.11 1.32
C GLU A 691 -17.53 -26.71 1.38
N ALA A 692 -16.95 -25.80 2.17
CA ALA A 692 -17.41 -24.43 2.28
C ALA A 692 -16.99 -23.54 1.09
N LEU A 693 -15.95 -23.92 0.35
CA LEU A 693 -15.23 -23.05 -0.59
C LEU A 693 -15.01 -23.66 -1.99
N CYS A 694 -15.36 -24.94 -2.17
CA CYS A 694 -15.15 -25.67 -3.42
C CYS A 694 -16.04 -25.09 -4.53
N ILE A 695 -15.38 -24.52 -5.54
CA ILE A 695 -15.99 -24.06 -6.79
C ILE A 695 -15.11 -24.59 -7.92
N THR A 696 -15.57 -25.66 -8.58
CA THR A 696 -14.77 -26.42 -9.56
C THR A 696 -15.46 -26.48 -10.93
N PRO A 697 -15.40 -25.39 -11.73
CA PRO A 697 -15.80 -25.43 -13.13
C PRO A 697 -14.89 -26.37 -13.94
N THR A 698 -15.32 -26.77 -15.14
CA THR A 698 -14.63 -27.76 -15.99
C THR A 698 -13.15 -27.45 -16.21
N TYR A 699 -12.81 -26.20 -16.56
CA TYR A 699 -11.42 -25.76 -16.80
C TYR A 699 -10.49 -25.80 -15.57
N LEU A 700 -11.03 -26.16 -14.40
CA LEU A 700 -10.36 -26.23 -13.12
C LEU A 700 -10.31 -27.66 -12.54
N ARG A 701 -10.91 -28.64 -13.23
CA ARG A 701 -10.87 -30.06 -12.86
C ARG A 701 -9.52 -30.66 -13.22
N HIS A 702 -9.12 -31.69 -12.49
CA HIS A 702 -7.95 -32.50 -12.82
C HIS A 702 -8.08 -33.91 -12.24
N ALA A 703 -7.42 -34.88 -12.85
CA ALA A 703 -7.52 -36.30 -12.49
C ALA A 703 -7.00 -36.66 -11.08
N LYS A 704 -6.37 -35.71 -10.37
CA LYS A 704 -5.79 -35.92 -9.03
C LYS A 704 -6.59 -35.24 -7.92
N GLN A 705 -7.78 -34.73 -8.23
CA GLN A 705 -8.61 -34.04 -7.25
C GLN A 705 -9.03 -35.00 -6.11
N GLY A 706 -9.02 -34.50 -4.87
CA GLY A 706 -9.29 -35.30 -3.67
C GLY A 706 -8.11 -36.12 -3.16
N LEU A 707 -7.04 -36.33 -3.94
CA LEU A 707 -5.82 -36.99 -3.47
C LEU A 707 -4.87 -36.04 -2.72
N ILE A 708 -4.99 -34.76 -3.01
CA ILE A 708 -4.21 -33.68 -2.40
C ILE A 708 -5.02 -32.38 -2.45
N VAL A 709 -4.70 -31.47 -1.55
CA VAL A 709 -5.38 -30.19 -1.39
C VAL A 709 -5.08 -29.24 -2.54
N ASP A 710 -6.13 -28.60 -3.05
CA ASP A 710 -6.02 -27.44 -3.92
C ASP A 710 -5.93 -26.15 -3.11
N LEU A 711 -4.89 -25.33 -3.37
CA LEU A 711 -4.68 -24.06 -2.67
C LEU A 711 -5.83 -23.06 -2.84
N ARG A 712 -6.62 -23.18 -3.92
CA ARG A 712 -7.83 -22.37 -4.12
C ARG A 712 -8.92 -22.62 -3.07
N HIS A 713 -8.93 -23.78 -2.41
CA HIS A 713 -9.86 -24.10 -1.33
C HIS A 713 -9.40 -23.51 0.02
N LEU A 714 -8.16 -23.02 0.10
CA LEU A 714 -7.55 -22.46 1.33
C LEU A 714 -7.07 -21.03 1.13
N SER A 715 -7.77 -20.26 0.29
CA SER A 715 -7.53 -18.83 0.17
C SER A 715 -8.73 -18.11 -0.42
N ILE A 716 -8.75 -16.78 -0.24
CA ILE A 716 -9.73 -15.90 -0.88
C ILE A 716 -9.46 -15.83 -2.39
N ALA A 717 -8.20 -15.64 -2.76
CA ALA A 717 -7.74 -15.70 -4.15
C ALA A 717 -7.90 -17.11 -4.73
N PHE A 718 -8.04 -17.23 -6.05
CA PHE A 718 -7.87 -18.54 -6.70
C PHE A 718 -6.39 -18.88 -6.83
N SER A 719 -5.57 -17.90 -7.21
CA SER A 719 -4.15 -18.07 -7.53
C SER A 719 -3.24 -17.60 -6.40
N LYS A 720 -2.17 -18.35 -6.13
CA LYS A 720 -1.09 -18.04 -5.21
C LYS A 720 0.28 -18.05 -5.91
N LYS A 721 1.15 -17.13 -5.48
CA LYS A 721 2.60 -17.15 -5.75
C LYS A 721 3.28 -18.29 -4.98
N PHE A 722 4.47 -18.69 -5.42
CA PHE A 722 5.30 -19.73 -4.81
C PHE A 722 5.97 -19.34 -3.47
N ARG A 723 5.19 -18.87 -2.49
CA ARG A 723 5.70 -18.29 -1.23
C ARG A 723 6.37 -19.30 -0.30
N GLY A 724 6.00 -20.58 -0.40
CA GLY A 724 6.69 -21.66 0.31
C GLY A 724 8.21 -21.64 0.07
N LEU A 725 8.67 -21.23 -1.12
CA LEU A 725 10.10 -21.17 -1.43
C LEU A 725 10.87 -20.19 -0.53
N LYS A 726 10.25 -19.08 -0.09
CA LYS A 726 10.90 -18.12 0.82
C LYS A 726 11.21 -18.75 2.17
N ILE A 727 10.23 -19.46 2.74
CA ILE A 727 10.36 -20.14 4.03
C ILE A 727 11.38 -21.26 3.91
N TRP A 728 11.26 -22.06 2.85
CA TRP A 728 12.18 -23.17 2.58
C TRP A 728 13.62 -22.69 2.48
N MET A 729 13.90 -21.69 1.64
CA MET A 729 15.26 -21.16 1.46
C MET A 729 15.82 -20.56 2.75
N THR A 730 15.02 -19.85 3.55
CA THR A 730 15.49 -19.29 4.82
C THR A 730 15.80 -20.37 5.86
N ILE A 731 14.94 -21.37 6.01
CA ILE A 731 15.18 -22.49 6.94
C ILE A 731 16.38 -23.33 6.46
N LYS A 732 16.52 -23.58 5.16
CA LYS A 732 17.67 -24.30 4.59
C LYS A 732 18.97 -23.54 4.84
N ALA A 733 19.01 -22.23 4.61
CA ALA A 733 20.22 -21.43 4.76
C ALA A 733 20.70 -21.29 6.22
N PHE A 734 19.78 -21.20 7.18
CA PHE A 734 20.12 -20.89 8.56
C PHE A 734 19.92 -22.02 9.56
N GLY A 735 19.13 -23.03 9.20
CA GLY A 735 18.68 -24.06 10.13
C GLY A 735 17.70 -23.53 11.18
N LEU A 736 16.92 -24.43 11.78
CA LEU A 736 16.01 -24.07 12.88
C LEU A 736 16.79 -23.58 14.11
N LYS A 737 17.95 -24.17 14.40
CA LYS A 737 18.81 -23.77 15.51
C LYS A 737 19.36 -22.36 15.31
N GLY A 738 19.92 -22.06 14.13
CA GLY A 738 20.43 -20.72 13.82
C GLY A 738 19.35 -19.63 13.90
N LEU A 739 18.13 -19.93 13.43
CA LEU A 739 16.98 -19.04 13.58
C LEU A 739 16.55 -18.86 15.05
N ARG A 740 16.56 -19.92 15.86
CA ARG A 740 16.27 -19.83 17.31
C ARG A 740 17.30 -18.96 18.01
N ASP A 741 18.59 -19.22 17.78
CA ASP A 741 19.69 -18.48 18.38
C ASP A 741 19.64 -17.01 17.97
N TYR A 742 19.35 -16.73 16.69
CA TYR A 742 19.07 -15.37 16.22
C TYR A 742 17.93 -14.71 16.99
N TYR A 743 16.76 -15.35 17.03
CA TYR A 743 15.59 -14.78 17.68
C TYR A 743 15.80 -14.53 19.18
N LYS A 744 16.53 -15.42 19.86
CA LYS A 744 16.88 -15.34 21.28
C LYS A 744 17.79 -14.14 21.56
N HIS A 745 18.82 -13.92 20.74
CA HIS A 745 19.89 -12.98 21.02
C HIS A 745 19.82 -11.66 20.23
N ARG A 746 18.89 -11.50 19.27
CA ARG A 746 18.77 -10.29 18.42
C ARG A 746 18.57 -8.97 19.17
N ASN A 747 18.17 -9.01 20.44
CA ASN A 747 17.97 -7.84 21.29
C ASN A 747 19.05 -7.68 22.36
N ASP A 748 20.05 -8.57 22.41
CA ASP A 748 21.14 -8.50 23.36
C ASP A 748 22.08 -7.36 22.97
N SER A 749 22.62 -6.63 23.95
CA SER A 749 23.58 -5.55 23.70
C SER A 749 24.92 -6.07 23.15
N LYS A 750 25.24 -7.35 23.39
CA LYS A 750 26.40 -8.06 22.88
C LYS A 750 25.96 -9.48 22.48
N PRO A 751 25.42 -9.68 21.27
CA PRO A 751 25.01 -11.02 20.82
C PRO A 751 26.25 -11.94 20.68
N PRO A 752 26.08 -13.27 20.77
CA PRO A 752 27.16 -14.23 20.53
C PRO A 752 27.79 -14.04 19.14
N LYS A 753 29.10 -14.29 19.02
CA LYS A 753 29.84 -14.12 17.75
C LYS A 753 29.37 -15.07 16.64
N ASP A 754 28.87 -16.25 17.01
CA ASP A 754 28.51 -17.32 16.06
C ASP A 754 27.04 -17.26 15.60
N ILE A 755 26.34 -16.16 15.87
CA ILE A 755 24.95 -15.98 15.44
C ILE A 755 24.88 -15.78 13.92
N ILE A 756 23.84 -16.33 13.28
CA ILE A 756 23.61 -16.09 11.84
C ILE A 756 23.51 -14.58 11.56
N ASN A 757 23.92 -14.17 10.36
CA ASN A 757 23.76 -12.80 9.88
C ASN A 757 22.74 -12.75 8.73
N PRO A 758 21.48 -12.38 9.00
CA PRO A 758 20.43 -12.25 7.99
C PRO A 758 20.76 -11.26 6.86
N PHE A 759 21.66 -10.30 7.12
CA PHE A 759 22.05 -9.22 6.21
C PHE A 759 23.47 -9.40 5.65
N ASN A 760 23.98 -10.63 5.61
CA ASN A 760 25.30 -10.92 5.07
C ASN A 760 25.37 -10.55 3.57
N SER A 761 25.97 -9.40 3.25
CA SER A 761 26.03 -8.84 1.90
C SER A 761 26.89 -9.68 0.94
N ILE A 762 27.92 -10.35 1.46
CA ILE A 762 28.80 -11.24 0.67
C ILE A 762 28.01 -12.48 0.25
N GLN A 763 27.33 -13.12 1.20
CA GLN A 763 26.48 -14.28 0.93
C GLN A 763 25.27 -13.94 0.06
N PHE A 764 24.68 -12.75 0.25
CA PHE A 764 23.64 -12.24 -0.63
C PHE A 764 24.14 -12.12 -2.07
N LYS A 765 25.27 -11.43 -2.31
CA LYS A 765 25.83 -11.26 -3.66
C LYS A 765 26.10 -12.62 -4.31
N LYS A 766 26.76 -13.53 -3.60
CA LYS A 766 27.06 -14.90 -4.07
C LYS A 766 25.78 -15.66 -4.45
N SER A 767 24.81 -15.70 -3.54
CA SER A 767 23.58 -16.48 -3.71
C SER A 767 22.65 -15.89 -4.78
N ALA A 768 22.58 -14.56 -4.90
CA ALA A 768 21.80 -13.89 -5.93
C ALA A 768 22.36 -14.12 -7.34
N LEU A 769 23.69 -14.12 -7.49
CA LEU A 769 24.34 -14.48 -8.76
C LEU A 769 24.03 -15.93 -9.14
N GLN A 770 24.15 -16.87 -8.19
CA GLN A 770 23.81 -18.27 -8.41
C GLN A 770 22.34 -18.49 -8.78
N ALA A 771 21.41 -17.80 -8.11
CA ALA A 771 19.98 -17.88 -8.44
C ALA A 771 19.69 -17.30 -9.83
N THR A 772 20.39 -16.23 -10.21
CA THR A 772 20.24 -15.61 -11.54
C THR A 772 20.77 -16.56 -12.63
N GLU A 773 21.95 -17.14 -12.43
CA GLU A 773 22.54 -18.13 -13.34
C GLU A 773 21.67 -19.39 -13.48
N PHE A 774 21.09 -19.86 -12.37
CA PHE A 774 20.13 -20.96 -12.37
C PHE A 774 18.90 -20.64 -13.23
N ILE A 775 18.29 -19.46 -13.06
CA ILE A 775 17.11 -19.07 -13.86
C ILE A 775 17.45 -18.88 -15.33
N ALA A 776 18.60 -18.26 -15.65
CA ALA A 776 19.06 -18.12 -17.03
C ALA A 776 19.22 -19.49 -17.71
N THR A 777 19.94 -20.41 -17.05
CA THR A 777 20.12 -21.79 -17.52
C THR A 777 18.77 -22.51 -17.67
N TYR A 778 17.89 -22.36 -16.69
CA TYR A 778 16.55 -22.95 -16.73
C TYR A 778 15.75 -22.46 -17.93
N TRP A 779 15.74 -21.15 -18.23
CA TRP A 779 15.02 -20.61 -19.39
C TRP A 779 15.63 -21.05 -20.73
N GLU A 780 16.95 -21.05 -20.85
CA GLU A 780 17.65 -21.47 -22.07
C GLU A 780 17.40 -22.93 -22.42
N THR A 781 17.34 -23.79 -21.40
CA THR A 781 17.21 -25.24 -21.56
C THR A 781 15.81 -25.78 -21.33
N LEU A 782 14.83 -24.91 -21.01
CA LEU A 782 13.48 -25.31 -20.59
C LEU A 782 12.80 -26.25 -21.58
N LYS A 783 12.86 -25.87 -22.87
CA LYS A 783 12.22 -26.58 -23.99
C LYS A 783 12.77 -28.00 -24.17
N ASP A 784 14.05 -28.20 -23.89
CA ASP A 784 14.76 -29.45 -24.19
C ASP A 784 14.89 -30.37 -22.96
N THR A 785 14.74 -29.83 -21.76
CA THR A 785 15.00 -30.56 -20.50
C THR A 785 13.76 -30.87 -19.68
N GLN A 786 12.63 -30.19 -19.94
CA GLN A 786 11.39 -30.38 -19.19
C GLN A 786 10.21 -30.56 -20.13
N THR A 787 9.18 -31.25 -19.66
CA THR A 787 7.85 -31.25 -20.29
C THR A 787 7.04 -30.04 -19.78
N PRO A 788 6.03 -29.53 -20.53
CA PRO A 788 5.18 -28.44 -20.07
C PRO A 788 4.38 -28.75 -18.79
N MET A 789 4.07 -30.03 -18.55
CA MET A 789 3.42 -30.53 -17.34
C MET A 789 4.01 -31.86 -16.90
N THR A 790 3.68 -32.30 -15.68
CA THR A 790 4.13 -33.58 -15.12
C THR A 790 2.97 -34.54 -14.91
N ASN A 791 3.27 -35.85 -14.97
CA ASN A 791 2.38 -36.94 -14.56
C ASN A 791 2.77 -37.55 -13.20
N SER A 792 3.70 -36.91 -12.48
CA SER A 792 4.14 -37.36 -11.15
C SER A 792 2.93 -37.56 -10.21
N PRO A 793 2.93 -38.57 -9.33
CA PRO A 793 1.85 -38.71 -8.35
C PRO A 793 1.87 -37.55 -7.34
N PRO A 794 0.72 -37.16 -6.76
CA PRO A 794 0.70 -36.27 -5.62
C PRO A 794 1.61 -36.75 -4.49
N LYS A 795 2.20 -35.81 -3.73
CA LYS A 795 3.19 -36.03 -2.67
C LYS A 795 4.58 -36.44 -3.15
N THR A 796 4.87 -36.36 -4.44
CA THR A 796 6.23 -36.62 -4.95
C THR A 796 7.25 -35.65 -4.34
N ILE A 797 6.91 -34.35 -4.24
CA ILE A 797 7.81 -33.34 -3.65
C ILE A 797 7.95 -33.56 -2.15
N PHE A 798 6.86 -33.93 -1.47
CA PHE A 798 6.90 -34.33 -0.05
C PHE A 798 7.91 -35.45 0.21
N ASN A 799 7.97 -36.45 -0.67
CA ASN A 799 8.86 -37.60 -0.50
C ASN A 799 10.32 -37.31 -0.86
N LEU A 800 10.55 -36.31 -1.73
CA LEU A 800 11.90 -35.87 -2.12
C LEU A 800 12.53 -34.91 -1.11
N LEU A 801 11.72 -34.20 -0.33
CA LEU A 801 12.16 -33.30 0.72
C LEU A 801 12.07 -33.94 2.10
N THR A 802 12.74 -33.35 3.09
CA THR A 802 12.67 -33.86 4.47
C THR A 802 11.31 -33.54 5.12
N PRO A 803 10.77 -34.45 5.95
CA PRO A 803 9.48 -34.24 6.61
C PRO A 803 9.49 -33.13 7.67
N SER A 804 10.68 -32.71 8.13
CA SER A 804 10.91 -31.61 9.05
C SER A 804 12.05 -30.70 8.56
N GLY A 805 12.06 -29.46 9.03
CA GLY A 805 13.14 -28.52 8.74
C GLY A 805 14.47 -28.97 9.36
N PRO A 806 15.62 -28.74 8.70
CA PRO A 806 16.91 -29.09 9.26
C PRO A 806 17.25 -28.23 10.49
N GLU A 807 17.90 -28.85 11.48
CA GLU A 807 18.38 -28.14 12.67
C GLU A 807 19.51 -27.17 12.35
N GLU A 808 20.49 -27.61 11.55
CA GLU A 808 21.63 -26.80 11.11
C GLU A 808 21.41 -26.30 9.67
N GLY A 809 21.94 -25.11 9.37
CA GLY A 809 21.86 -24.52 8.03
C GLY A 809 22.87 -25.11 7.05
N GLU A 810 22.64 -24.87 5.75
CA GLU A 810 23.54 -25.25 4.67
C GLU A 810 23.86 -24.08 3.72
N GLU A 811 24.87 -24.25 2.87
CA GLU A 811 25.17 -23.28 1.82
C GLU A 811 24.04 -23.20 0.80
N MET A 812 23.67 -21.97 0.41
CA MET A 812 22.57 -21.70 -0.53
C MET A 812 22.70 -22.42 -1.88
N SER A 813 23.92 -22.72 -2.33
CA SER A 813 24.14 -23.50 -3.56
C SER A 813 23.58 -24.92 -3.47
N GLN A 814 23.55 -25.53 -2.28
CA GLN A 814 22.95 -26.85 -2.07
C GLN A 814 21.42 -26.79 -2.13
N ALA A 815 20.82 -25.75 -1.57
CA ALA A 815 19.39 -25.50 -1.69
C ALA A 815 18.98 -25.26 -3.17
N ILE A 816 19.74 -24.44 -3.91
CA ILE A 816 19.49 -24.23 -5.35
C ILE A 816 19.65 -25.53 -6.15
N SER A 817 20.66 -26.34 -5.83
CA SER A 817 20.85 -27.66 -6.44
C SER A 817 19.68 -28.60 -6.17
N THR A 818 19.17 -28.61 -4.94
CA THR A 818 17.98 -29.40 -4.57
C THR A 818 16.75 -28.91 -5.31
N LEU A 819 16.55 -27.60 -5.46
CA LEU A 819 15.42 -27.07 -6.24
C LEU A 819 15.46 -27.57 -7.70
N LYS A 820 16.66 -27.72 -8.30
CA LYS A 820 16.83 -28.28 -9.64
C LYS A 820 16.26 -29.69 -9.77
N THR A 821 16.41 -30.54 -8.76
CA THR A 821 15.92 -31.92 -8.80
C THR A 821 14.40 -32.03 -8.67
N LEU A 822 13.75 -30.98 -8.14
CA LEU A 822 12.30 -30.92 -8.00
C LEU A 822 11.58 -30.45 -9.28
N LEU A 823 12.28 -29.76 -10.18
CA LEU A 823 11.69 -29.15 -11.37
C LEU A 823 10.91 -30.14 -12.26
N PRO A 824 11.40 -31.37 -12.57
CA PRO A 824 10.69 -32.33 -13.42
C PRO A 824 9.33 -32.79 -12.88
N HIS A 825 9.09 -32.54 -11.59
CA HIS A 825 7.88 -32.94 -10.88
C HIS A 825 6.88 -31.79 -10.78
N SER A 826 6.91 -30.84 -11.72
CA SER A 826 6.02 -29.67 -11.71
C SER A 826 5.54 -29.28 -13.10
N THR A 827 4.65 -28.29 -13.14
CA THR A 827 4.09 -27.70 -14.36
C THR A 827 4.84 -26.41 -14.70
N HIS A 828 5.29 -26.29 -15.95
CA HIS A 828 6.21 -25.25 -16.40
C HIS A 828 5.48 -24.18 -17.21
N TRP A 829 5.01 -23.14 -16.51
CA TRP A 829 4.25 -22.03 -17.12
C TRP A 829 5.02 -21.26 -18.18
N ASN A 830 6.35 -21.18 -18.10
CA ASN A 830 7.17 -20.52 -19.14
C ASN A 830 7.53 -21.43 -20.32
N HIS A 831 7.06 -22.70 -20.35
CA HIS A 831 7.41 -23.63 -21.41
C HIS A 831 6.73 -23.20 -22.74
N PRO A 832 7.44 -23.22 -23.89
CA PRO A 832 6.85 -22.82 -25.18
C PRO A 832 5.59 -23.60 -25.57
N TYR A 833 5.52 -24.88 -25.19
CA TYR A 833 4.37 -25.78 -25.43
C TYR A 833 3.34 -25.83 -24.29
N PHE A 834 3.41 -24.89 -23.36
CA PHE A 834 2.33 -24.64 -22.40
C PHE A 834 1.32 -23.67 -23.03
N ALA A 835 0.12 -24.17 -23.34
CA ALA A 835 -0.99 -23.43 -23.94
C ALA A 835 -2.29 -23.53 -23.11
N ALA A 836 -2.15 -23.82 -21.82
CA ALA A 836 -3.22 -24.03 -20.87
C ALA A 836 -3.70 -22.73 -20.19
N TYR A 837 -4.93 -22.74 -19.67
CA TYR A 837 -5.54 -21.66 -18.87
C TYR A 837 -5.54 -20.30 -19.57
N PHE A 838 -4.99 -19.27 -18.92
CA PHE A 838 -4.58 -18.02 -19.54
C PHE A 838 -3.10 -17.82 -19.30
N PRO A 839 -2.42 -17.11 -20.22
CA PRO A 839 -0.99 -16.85 -20.14
C PRO A 839 -0.58 -16.19 -18.84
N SER A 840 0.60 -16.59 -18.36
CA SER A 840 1.36 -15.87 -17.35
C SER A 840 2.81 -16.28 -17.51
N PHE A 841 3.63 -15.32 -17.92
CA PHE A 841 5.05 -15.52 -18.13
C PHE A 841 5.86 -14.49 -17.34
N SER A 842 7.15 -14.72 -17.23
CA SER A 842 8.08 -13.78 -16.60
C SER A 842 9.13 -13.27 -17.58
N ASN A 843 9.74 -12.14 -17.22
CA ASN A 843 10.83 -11.53 -17.95
C ASN A 843 11.83 -10.95 -16.95
N TYR A 844 13.08 -10.77 -17.40
CA TYR A 844 14.18 -10.33 -16.54
C TYR A 844 13.91 -8.99 -15.85
N SER A 845 13.22 -8.05 -16.51
CA SER A 845 12.92 -6.73 -15.94
C SER A 845 11.95 -6.84 -14.77
N CYS A 846 10.93 -7.70 -14.88
CA CYS A 846 10.03 -8.01 -13.78
C CYS A 846 10.71 -8.73 -12.62
N ILE A 847 11.66 -9.64 -12.87
CA ILE A 847 12.44 -10.30 -11.80
C ILE A 847 13.24 -9.27 -11.00
N LEU A 848 13.93 -8.36 -11.68
CA LEU A 848 14.66 -7.26 -11.03
C LEU A 848 13.69 -6.37 -10.23
N GLY A 849 12.55 -6.03 -10.82
CA GLY A 849 11.52 -5.24 -10.17
C GLY A 849 10.95 -5.89 -8.89
N ASP A 850 10.67 -7.19 -8.92
CA ASP A 850 10.19 -7.94 -7.75
C ASP A 850 11.33 -8.10 -6.71
N MET A 851 12.60 -8.26 -7.11
CA MET A 851 13.75 -8.21 -6.20
C MET A 851 13.86 -6.87 -5.45
N PHE A 852 13.71 -5.75 -6.15
CA PHE A 852 13.68 -4.42 -5.52
C PHE A 852 12.43 -4.24 -4.65
N SER A 853 11.28 -4.72 -5.11
CA SER A 853 10.06 -4.70 -4.32
C SER A 853 10.20 -5.56 -3.06
N ALA A 854 10.94 -6.66 -3.11
CA ALA A 854 11.28 -7.51 -1.98
C ALA A 854 12.22 -6.80 -0.98
N LEU A 855 13.11 -5.92 -1.46
CA LEU A 855 14.02 -5.12 -0.64
C LEU A 855 13.33 -3.93 0.05
N PHE A 856 12.42 -3.25 -0.65
CA PHE A 856 11.80 -1.99 -0.18
C PHE A 856 10.40 -2.16 0.43
N GLY A 857 9.85 -3.38 0.39
CA GLY A 857 8.46 -3.74 0.08
C GLY A 857 7.29 -3.33 0.96
N ASP A 858 7.39 -2.33 1.83
CA ASP A 858 6.21 -1.84 2.54
C ASP A 858 5.53 -0.67 1.82
N ARG A 859 4.29 -0.88 1.39
CA ARG A 859 3.42 0.10 0.74
C ARG A 859 3.05 1.28 1.66
N THR A 860 3.41 1.24 2.95
CA THR A 860 3.19 2.34 3.90
C THR A 860 4.10 3.56 3.67
N SER A 861 5.17 3.43 2.89
CA SER A 861 6.06 4.55 2.58
C SER A 861 5.35 5.58 1.67
N PRO A 862 5.25 6.86 2.07
CA PRO A 862 4.63 7.90 1.23
C PRO A 862 5.27 8.04 -0.15
N ALA A 863 6.58 7.75 -0.27
CA ALA A 863 7.30 7.77 -1.54
C ALA A 863 6.83 6.63 -2.47
N LEU A 864 6.63 5.45 -1.90
CA LEU A 864 6.14 4.26 -2.61
C LEU A 864 4.66 4.40 -3.00
N GLU A 865 3.82 5.00 -2.15
CA GLU A 865 2.45 5.38 -2.52
C GLU A 865 2.42 6.42 -3.66
N GLY A 866 3.35 7.38 -3.65
CA GLY A 866 3.51 8.36 -4.72
C GLY A 866 3.88 7.72 -6.06
N MET A 867 4.87 6.82 -6.06
CA MET A 867 5.28 6.05 -7.23
C MET A 867 4.13 5.23 -7.81
N GLU A 868 3.34 4.59 -6.96
CA GLU A 868 2.16 3.85 -7.40
C GLU A 868 1.16 4.73 -8.16
N ARG A 869 0.86 5.93 -7.65
CA ARG A 869 -0.06 6.86 -8.34
C ARG A 869 0.48 7.27 -9.70
N ASP A 870 1.78 7.50 -9.80
CA ASP A 870 2.43 7.85 -11.07
C ASP A 870 2.34 6.70 -12.07
N VAL A 871 2.61 5.45 -11.64
CA VAL A 871 2.48 4.24 -12.48
C VAL A 871 1.04 4.00 -12.92
N VAL A 872 0.07 4.16 -12.02
CA VAL A 872 -1.37 4.05 -12.36
C VAL A 872 -1.76 5.06 -13.43
N GLN A 873 -1.29 6.30 -13.31
CA GLN A 873 -1.54 7.34 -14.32
C GLN A 873 -0.87 7.03 -15.66
N MET A 874 0.36 6.48 -15.65
CA MET A 874 1.05 6.04 -16.88
C MET A 874 0.27 4.93 -17.59
N ILE A 875 -0.17 3.91 -16.86
CA ILE A 875 -0.95 2.79 -17.39
C ILE A 875 -2.31 3.29 -17.91
N GLY A 876 -3.00 4.12 -17.13
CA GLY A 876 -4.29 4.71 -17.52
C GLY A 876 -4.24 5.43 -18.86
N LYS A 877 -3.20 6.24 -19.07
CA LYS A 877 -2.94 6.92 -20.35
C LYS A 877 -2.59 5.96 -21.47
N ALA A 878 -1.65 5.04 -21.22
CA ALA A 878 -1.16 4.09 -22.22
C ALA A 878 -2.23 3.11 -22.70
N MET A 879 -3.20 2.80 -21.84
CA MET A 879 -4.37 1.97 -22.16
C MET A 879 -5.56 2.79 -22.71
N HIS A 880 -5.45 4.11 -22.87
CA HIS A 880 -6.56 4.96 -23.31
C HIS A 880 -7.84 4.79 -22.45
N LEU A 881 -7.66 4.57 -21.15
CA LEU A 881 -8.76 4.41 -20.20
C LEU A 881 -9.42 5.77 -19.92
N PRO A 882 -10.74 5.81 -19.63
CA PRO A 882 -11.39 7.04 -19.20
C PRO A 882 -10.70 7.66 -17.97
N GLU A 883 -10.45 8.97 -17.99
CA GLU A 883 -9.66 9.66 -16.95
C GLU A 883 -10.24 9.48 -15.55
N VAL A 884 -11.57 9.35 -15.44
CA VAL A 884 -12.31 9.13 -14.19
C VAL A 884 -11.79 7.95 -13.36
N PHE A 885 -11.06 7.01 -13.96
CA PHE A 885 -10.53 5.84 -13.27
C PHE A 885 -9.12 5.99 -12.73
N TRP A 886 -8.29 6.88 -13.28
CA TRP A 886 -6.85 6.92 -12.97
C TRP A 886 -6.29 8.33 -12.75
N ARG A 887 -7.09 9.38 -13.00
CA ARG A 887 -6.67 10.76 -12.82
C ARG A 887 -6.22 11.01 -11.38
N ARG A 888 -5.10 11.70 -11.27
CA ARG A 888 -4.55 12.18 -10.00
C ARG A 888 -5.29 13.44 -9.55
N HIS A 889 -5.50 13.55 -8.24
CA HIS A 889 -6.16 14.69 -7.63
C HIS A 889 -5.33 15.30 -6.48
N GLU A 890 -5.62 16.56 -6.14
CA GLU A 890 -4.98 17.33 -5.07
C GLU A 890 -5.66 17.13 -3.70
N ASP A 891 -6.96 16.85 -3.69
CA ASP A 891 -7.78 16.49 -2.53
C ASP A 891 -7.65 14.97 -2.19
N PRO A 892 -8.20 14.51 -1.05
CA PRO A 892 -7.98 13.13 -0.60
C PRO A 892 -8.46 12.08 -1.62
N ASP A 893 -7.57 11.19 -2.04
CA ASP A 893 -7.90 10.02 -2.86
C ASP A 893 -7.57 8.75 -2.06
N HIS A 894 -8.63 8.04 -1.64
CA HIS A 894 -8.51 6.80 -0.88
C HIS A 894 -8.49 5.54 -1.76
N ARG A 895 -8.58 5.67 -3.08
CA ARG A 895 -8.52 4.51 -3.98
C ARG A 895 -7.19 3.78 -3.81
N LYS A 896 -7.27 2.46 -3.79
CA LYS A 896 -6.12 1.56 -3.75
C LYS A 896 -6.19 0.66 -4.99
N TYR A 897 -5.23 0.83 -5.89
CA TYR A 897 -5.31 0.27 -7.24
C TYR A 897 -4.82 -1.16 -7.34
N PHE A 898 -3.73 -1.52 -6.65
CA PHE A 898 -3.15 -2.88 -6.79
C PHE A 898 -3.72 -3.87 -5.78
N ASN A 899 -4.07 -5.05 -6.28
CA ASN A 899 -4.36 -6.27 -5.52
C ASN A 899 -3.42 -7.39 -5.98
N GLY A 900 -3.42 -8.54 -5.30
CA GLY A 900 -2.71 -9.71 -5.81
C GLY A 900 -3.39 -10.28 -7.04
N THR A 901 -4.70 -10.52 -6.93
CA THR A 901 -5.49 -11.17 -7.98
C THR A 901 -6.76 -10.40 -8.34
N ALA A 902 -7.31 -10.68 -9.52
CA ALA A 902 -8.63 -10.16 -9.92
C ALA A 902 -9.75 -10.66 -9.00
N SER A 903 -9.59 -11.83 -8.36
CA SER A 903 -10.54 -12.37 -7.38
C SER A 903 -10.70 -11.43 -6.19
N GLU A 904 -9.58 -10.91 -5.67
CA GLU A 904 -9.58 -9.94 -4.57
C GLU A 904 -10.20 -8.60 -5.00
N GLY A 905 -9.88 -8.12 -6.22
CA GLY A 905 -10.48 -6.91 -6.77
C GLY A 905 -11.99 -7.01 -6.95
N THR A 906 -12.47 -8.15 -7.46
CA THR A 906 -13.91 -8.44 -7.66
C THR A 906 -14.63 -8.57 -6.32
N PHE A 907 -14.01 -9.24 -5.34
CA PHE A 907 -14.54 -9.34 -3.98
C PHE A 907 -14.69 -7.95 -3.36
N LYS A 908 -13.65 -7.11 -3.46
CA LYS A 908 -13.72 -5.72 -2.99
C LYS A 908 -14.82 -4.92 -3.70
N ALA A 909 -14.94 -5.01 -5.02
CA ALA A 909 -16.00 -4.33 -5.77
C ALA A 909 -17.41 -4.76 -5.30
N THR A 910 -17.59 -6.05 -5.01
CA THR A 910 -18.85 -6.59 -4.48
C THR A 910 -19.18 -6.00 -3.11
N LEU A 911 -18.21 -5.96 -2.19
CA LEU A 911 -18.38 -5.34 -0.87
C LEU A 911 -18.72 -3.85 -0.99
N MET A 912 -18.03 -3.12 -1.87
CA MET A 912 -18.30 -1.70 -2.11
C MET A 912 -19.74 -1.47 -2.61
N ALA A 913 -20.21 -2.33 -3.52
CA ALA A 913 -21.59 -2.28 -4.01
C ALA A 913 -22.60 -2.57 -2.90
N ARG A 914 -22.36 -3.61 -2.09
CA ARG A 914 -23.21 -4.00 -0.96
C ARG A 914 -23.31 -2.89 0.09
N GLU A 915 -22.18 -2.35 0.53
CA GLU A 915 -22.13 -1.27 1.52
C GLU A 915 -22.74 0.04 1.00
N ARG A 916 -22.69 0.29 -0.32
CA ARG A 916 -23.41 1.40 -0.95
C ARG A 916 -24.92 1.25 -0.80
N VAL A 917 -25.47 0.02 -0.87
CA VAL A 917 -26.89 -0.23 -0.59
C VAL A 917 -27.22 0.10 0.85
N ILE A 918 -26.42 -0.38 1.80
CA ILE A 918 -26.63 -0.14 3.24
C ILE A 918 -26.57 1.36 3.56
N TYR A 919 -25.60 2.08 2.99
CA TYR A 919 -25.50 3.52 3.13
C TYR A 919 -26.74 4.24 2.60
N LYS A 920 -27.20 3.87 1.39
CA LYS A 920 -28.44 4.43 0.81
C LYS A 920 -29.66 4.11 1.66
N PHE A 921 -29.78 2.88 2.15
CA PHE A 921 -30.89 2.46 3.00
C PHE A 921 -30.95 3.26 4.30
N LYS A 922 -29.83 3.39 5.01
CA LYS A 922 -29.72 4.21 6.24
C LYS A 922 -30.09 5.67 5.98
N LYS A 923 -29.66 6.21 4.84
CA LYS A 923 -30.01 7.58 4.42
C LYS A 923 -31.51 7.73 4.14
N LEU A 924 -32.13 6.79 3.43
CA LEU A 924 -33.58 6.81 3.18
C LEU A 924 -34.37 6.69 4.48
N HIS A 925 -33.97 5.79 5.38
CA HIS A 925 -34.58 5.67 6.70
C HIS A 925 -34.50 6.97 7.52
N SER A 926 -33.37 7.69 7.45
CA SER A 926 -33.24 8.98 8.16
C SER A 926 -34.15 10.10 7.63
N LEU A 927 -34.70 9.92 6.41
CA LEU A 927 -35.62 10.85 5.77
C LEU A 927 -37.09 10.42 5.89
N TRP A 928 -37.35 9.27 6.53
CA TRP A 928 -38.67 8.68 6.65
C TRP A 928 -39.42 9.32 7.84
N VAL A 929 -40.61 9.86 7.58
CA VAL A 929 -41.40 10.63 8.57
C VAL A 929 -42.57 9.82 9.10
N ASP A 930 -43.54 9.48 8.24
CA ASP A 930 -44.69 8.62 8.55
C ASP A 930 -45.42 8.17 7.25
N ASN A 931 -46.15 7.04 7.29
CA ASN A 931 -47.04 6.52 6.24
C ASN A 931 -46.61 6.82 4.78
N ASN A 932 -45.48 6.25 4.34
CA ASN A 932 -44.93 6.35 2.98
C ASN A 932 -44.45 7.75 2.52
N HIS A 933 -44.39 8.75 3.40
CA HIS A 933 -43.90 10.08 3.05
C HIS A 933 -42.43 10.24 3.48
N LEU A 934 -41.57 10.57 2.51
CA LEU A 934 -40.20 11.03 2.75
C LEU A 934 -40.21 12.55 2.92
N MET A 935 -39.34 13.08 3.81
CA MET A 935 -39.09 14.51 3.92
C MET A 935 -38.80 15.12 2.53
N ASN A 936 -39.50 16.21 2.19
CA ASN A 936 -39.28 17.09 1.04
C ASN A 936 -39.61 16.57 -0.37
N GLY A 937 -40.54 15.61 -0.55
CA GLY A 937 -41.07 15.28 -1.89
C GLY A 937 -40.00 14.84 -2.91
N LYS A 938 -38.90 14.27 -2.42
CA LYS A 938 -37.73 13.94 -3.24
C LYS A 938 -38.10 12.86 -4.27
N LYS A 939 -37.82 13.10 -5.55
CA LYS A 939 -38.06 12.10 -6.61
C LYS A 939 -37.22 10.85 -6.34
N LEU A 940 -37.89 9.73 -6.04
CA LEU A 940 -37.26 8.46 -5.77
C LEU A 940 -36.82 7.79 -7.08
N SER A 941 -35.62 7.21 -7.09
CA SER A 941 -35.24 6.28 -8.14
C SER A 941 -35.96 4.94 -7.96
N GLN A 942 -36.03 4.12 -9.02
CA GLN A 942 -36.55 2.75 -8.91
C GLN A 942 -35.74 1.92 -7.89
N PHE A 943 -34.43 2.19 -7.77
CA PHE A 943 -33.59 1.59 -6.74
C PHE A 943 -34.04 1.98 -5.32
N ASP A 944 -34.32 3.26 -5.08
CA ASP A 944 -34.82 3.71 -3.77
C ASP A 944 -36.19 3.08 -3.47
N GLY A 945 -37.05 2.96 -4.48
CA GLY A 945 -38.33 2.27 -4.40
C GLY A 945 -38.19 0.82 -3.91
N SER A 946 -37.18 0.08 -4.37
CA SER A 946 -36.92 -1.29 -3.91
C SER A 946 -36.46 -1.39 -2.45
N LEU A 947 -35.98 -0.29 -1.85
CA LEU A 947 -35.57 -0.26 -0.44
C LEU A 947 -36.73 0.07 0.50
N LEU A 948 -37.75 0.79 0.01
CA LEU A 948 -38.87 1.26 0.83
C LEU A 948 -39.60 0.14 1.61
N PRO A 949 -39.93 -1.03 1.00
CA PRO A 949 -40.64 -2.09 1.71
C PRO A 949 -39.87 -2.64 2.93
N HIS A 950 -38.55 -2.42 2.98
CA HIS A 950 -37.67 -2.93 4.02
C HIS A 950 -37.42 -1.92 5.14
N LEU A 951 -37.76 -0.63 4.97
CA LEU A 951 -37.51 0.41 5.97
C LEU A 951 -38.17 0.09 7.32
N ARG A 952 -39.43 -0.35 7.29
CA ARG A 952 -40.20 -0.72 8.49
C ARG A 952 -39.66 -1.94 9.23
N LYS A 953 -38.92 -2.81 8.54
CA LYS A 953 -38.37 -4.05 9.10
C LYS A 953 -37.08 -3.82 9.88
N TRP A 954 -36.48 -2.63 9.78
CA TRP A 954 -35.17 -2.37 10.37
C TRP A 954 -35.28 -1.94 11.82
N ASN A 955 -34.86 -2.82 12.73
CA ASN A 955 -34.58 -2.43 14.11
C ASN A 955 -33.13 -1.93 14.24
N LYS A 956 -32.97 -0.60 14.33
CA LYS A 956 -31.65 0.05 14.37
C LYS A 956 -30.82 -0.32 15.60
N SER A 957 -31.43 -0.52 16.77
CA SER A 957 -30.68 -0.85 17.99
C SER A 957 -30.14 -2.28 17.92
N GLU A 958 -30.90 -3.20 17.36
CA GLU A 958 -30.49 -4.60 17.24
C GLU A 958 -29.55 -4.86 16.06
N ASP A 959 -29.77 -4.25 14.89
CA ASP A 959 -29.00 -4.49 13.67
C ASP A 959 -28.41 -3.21 13.07
N PRO A 960 -27.42 -2.58 13.72
CA PRO A 960 -26.85 -1.32 13.26
C PRO A 960 -26.15 -1.43 11.88
N ASN A 961 -25.80 -2.65 11.44
CA ASN A 961 -25.14 -2.90 10.16
C ASN A 961 -26.11 -3.28 9.03
N CYS A 962 -27.43 -3.33 9.30
CA CYS A 962 -28.46 -3.72 8.33
C CYS A 962 -28.19 -5.10 7.69
N THR A 963 -27.65 -6.04 8.45
CA THR A 963 -27.39 -7.42 8.01
C THR A 963 -28.65 -8.11 7.50
N PHE A 964 -29.83 -7.76 8.01
CA PHE A 964 -31.11 -8.30 7.52
C PHE A 964 -31.37 -8.01 6.03
N LEU A 965 -30.78 -6.96 5.45
CA LEU A 965 -30.94 -6.63 4.02
C LEU A 965 -30.32 -7.69 3.11
N TYR A 966 -29.36 -8.46 3.62
CA TYR A 966 -28.61 -9.45 2.84
C TYR A 966 -29.55 -10.56 2.36
N ASN A 967 -30.65 -10.78 3.10
CA ASN A 967 -31.77 -11.65 2.76
C ASN A 967 -32.51 -11.24 1.49
N TYR A 968 -32.29 -10.04 0.98
CA TYR A 968 -32.97 -9.52 -0.21
C TYR A 968 -31.99 -9.12 -1.31
N MET A 969 -30.69 -8.99 -1.01
CA MET A 969 -29.71 -8.58 -2.01
C MET A 969 -29.41 -9.69 -3.01
N LEU A 970 -29.45 -9.32 -4.29
CA LEU A 970 -29.20 -10.23 -5.42
C LEU A 970 -28.14 -9.64 -6.37
N ALA A 971 -27.09 -10.41 -6.64
CA ALA A 971 -26.00 -10.07 -7.54
C ALA A 971 -26.16 -10.78 -8.89
N TYR A 972 -25.76 -10.12 -9.97
CA TYR A 972 -25.89 -10.64 -11.33
C TYR A 972 -24.56 -10.79 -12.04
N THR A 973 -24.40 -11.89 -12.77
CA THR A 973 -23.28 -12.08 -13.70
C THR A 973 -23.68 -13.02 -14.84
N SER A 974 -22.85 -13.19 -15.87
CA SER A 974 -23.12 -14.15 -16.95
C SER A 974 -22.79 -15.58 -16.55
N THR A 975 -23.36 -16.57 -17.23
CA THR A 975 -22.98 -17.99 -17.04
C THR A 975 -21.52 -18.30 -17.40
N GLN A 976 -20.83 -17.40 -18.09
CA GLN A 976 -19.40 -17.53 -18.41
C GLN A 976 -18.47 -16.71 -17.52
N ALA A 977 -19.01 -15.97 -16.55
CA ALA A 977 -18.19 -15.25 -15.60
C ALA A 977 -17.21 -16.19 -14.91
N HIS A 978 -16.00 -15.70 -14.61
CA HIS A 978 -15.01 -16.52 -13.94
C HIS A 978 -15.52 -16.94 -12.56
N SER A 979 -15.20 -18.15 -12.13
CA SER A 979 -15.58 -18.70 -10.81
C SER A 979 -15.19 -17.80 -9.62
N SER A 980 -14.24 -16.88 -9.79
CA SER A 980 -13.95 -15.87 -8.76
C SER A 980 -15.05 -14.86 -8.52
N VAL A 981 -15.92 -14.60 -9.50
CA VAL A 981 -17.11 -13.75 -9.30
C VAL A 981 -18.08 -14.43 -8.34
N GLU A 982 -18.29 -15.73 -8.54
CA GLU A 982 -19.14 -16.55 -7.67
C GLU A 982 -18.57 -16.62 -6.26
N LYS A 983 -17.25 -16.86 -6.16
CA LYS A 983 -16.53 -16.84 -4.88
C LYS A 983 -16.65 -15.47 -4.21
N ALA A 984 -16.48 -14.37 -4.94
CA ALA A 984 -16.65 -13.02 -4.39
C ALA A 984 -18.06 -12.79 -3.80
N TYR A 985 -19.11 -13.25 -4.49
CA TYR A 985 -20.49 -13.14 -4.02
C TYR A 985 -20.76 -14.03 -2.82
N LEU A 986 -20.23 -15.26 -2.82
CA LEU A 986 -20.27 -16.18 -1.69
C LEU A 986 -19.62 -15.53 -0.46
N PHE A 987 -18.38 -15.05 -0.56
CA PHE A 987 -17.68 -14.38 0.54
C PHE A 987 -18.44 -13.16 1.06
N SER A 988 -19.07 -12.40 0.16
CA SER A 988 -19.85 -11.20 0.50
C SER A 988 -21.22 -11.51 1.13
N GLY A 989 -21.63 -12.80 1.20
CA GLY A 989 -22.91 -13.21 1.77
C GLY A 989 -24.10 -12.73 0.93
N CYS A 990 -23.97 -12.80 -0.40
CA CYS A 990 -24.99 -12.34 -1.34
C CYS A 990 -25.57 -13.51 -2.15
N ARG A 991 -26.86 -13.45 -2.51
CA ARG A 991 -27.41 -14.36 -3.52
C ARG A 991 -26.93 -13.96 -4.91
N MET A 992 -26.94 -14.93 -5.82
CA MET A 992 -26.50 -14.73 -7.20
C MET A 992 -27.53 -15.22 -8.20
N ARG A 993 -27.62 -14.56 -9.36
CA ARG A 993 -28.22 -15.09 -10.59
C ARG A 993 -27.18 -15.05 -11.72
N LYS A 994 -26.94 -16.21 -12.34
CA LYS A 994 -26.19 -16.31 -13.59
C LYS A 994 -27.14 -16.17 -14.77
N ILE A 995 -26.96 -15.12 -15.56
CA ILE A 995 -27.73 -14.86 -16.76
C ILE A 995 -27.14 -15.69 -17.91
N PRO A 996 -27.93 -16.53 -18.59
CA PRO A 996 -27.45 -17.34 -19.70
C PRO A 996 -26.87 -16.48 -20.82
N VAL A 997 -25.72 -16.91 -21.33
CA VAL A 997 -25.15 -16.36 -22.56
C VAL A 997 -25.83 -16.97 -23.79
N ARG A 998 -25.65 -16.32 -24.93
CA ARG A 998 -25.91 -16.88 -26.27
C ARG A 998 -24.66 -16.76 -27.12
N TYR A 999 -24.59 -17.54 -28.19
CA TYR A 999 -23.62 -17.28 -29.26
C TYR A 999 -24.02 -15.99 -29.99
N ASP A 1000 -23.04 -15.17 -30.33
CA ASP A 1000 -23.20 -13.94 -31.08
C ASP A 1000 -22.37 -14.00 -32.36
N ASP A 1001 -23.05 -14.01 -33.50
CA ASP A 1001 -22.42 -14.18 -34.81
C ASP A 1001 -21.46 -13.03 -35.17
N ARG A 1002 -21.65 -11.83 -34.59
CA ARG A 1002 -20.77 -10.68 -34.85
C ARG A 1002 -19.50 -10.75 -34.03
N LEU A 1003 -19.61 -11.19 -32.78
CA LEU A 1003 -18.47 -11.46 -31.90
C LEU A 1003 -17.76 -12.77 -32.26
N ARG A 1004 -18.46 -13.69 -32.93
CA ARG A 1004 -18.05 -15.08 -33.18
C ARG A 1004 -17.67 -15.80 -31.87
N ASN A 1005 -18.40 -15.45 -30.81
CA ASN A 1005 -18.20 -15.87 -29.43
C ASN A 1005 -19.49 -15.63 -28.63
N PHE A 1006 -19.44 -15.79 -27.30
CA PHE A 1006 -20.60 -15.73 -26.44
C PHE A 1006 -20.74 -14.40 -25.67
N THR A 1007 -21.99 -14.02 -25.40
CA THR A 1007 -22.37 -12.81 -24.66
C THR A 1007 -23.76 -12.95 -24.04
N ILE A 1008 -24.10 -12.18 -23.00
CA ILE A 1008 -25.47 -12.14 -22.47
C ILE A 1008 -26.49 -11.73 -23.54
N HIS A 1009 -27.66 -12.37 -23.55
CA HIS A 1009 -28.75 -11.99 -24.44
C HIS A 1009 -29.20 -10.54 -24.20
N ARG A 1010 -29.45 -9.79 -25.27
CA ARG A 1010 -29.99 -8.42 -25.18
C ARG A 1010 -31.35 -8.46 -24.46
N GLY A 1011 -31.59 -7.56 -23.51
CA GLY A 1011 -32.83 -7.55 -22.73
C GLY A 1011 -32.87 -8.48 -21.52
N ALA A 1012 -32.02 -9.51 -21.44
CA ALA A 1012 -32.03 -10.45 -20.31
C ALA A 1012 -31.78 -9.78 -18.95
N VAL A 1013 -30.84 -8.83 -18.88
CA VAL A 1013 -30.58 -8.05 -17.66
C VAL A 1013 -31.81 -7.25 -17.23
N ARG A 1014 -32.53 -6.63 -18.18
CA ARG A 1014 -33.76 -5.87 -17.89
C ARG A 1014 -34.84 -6.79 -17.35
N ARG A 1015 -35.09 -7.91 -18.03
CA ARG A 1015 -36.08 -8.90 -17.60
C ARG A 1015 -35.76 -9.47 -16.23
N ALA A 1016 -34.50 -9.80 -15.96
CA ALA A 1016 -34.06 -10.28 -14.64
C ALA A 1016 -34.35 -9.25 -13.55
N LEU A 1017 -34.04 -7.98 -13.79
CA LEU A 1017 -34.34 -6.88 -12.87
C LEU A 1017 -35.85 -6.74 -12.60
N GLU A 1018 -36.68 -6.80 -13.63
CA GLU A 1018 -38.14 -6.70 -13.51
C GLU A 1018 -38.71 -7.86 -12.67
N VAL A 1019 -38.34 -9.10 -13.02
CA VAL A 1019 -38.77 -10.30 -12.31
C VAL A 1019 -38.31 -10.28 -10.86
N ASP A 1020 -37.03 -10.03 -10.60
CA ASP A 1020 -36.49 -10.13 -9.24
C ASP A 1020 -37.00 -9.01 -8.33
N ARG A 1021 -37.20 -7.80 -8.86
CA ARG A 1021 -37.84 -6.71 -8.09
C ARG A 1021 -39.30 -7.02 -7.77
N ALA A 1022 -40.05 -7.64 -8.69
CA ALA A 1022 -41.42 -8.08 -8.43
C ALA A 1022 -41.49 -9.11 -7.30
N HIS A 1023 -40.45 -9.94 -7.14
CA HIS A 1023 -40.30 -10.88 -6.03
C HIS A 1023 -39.73 -10.26 -4.75
N GLY A 1024 -39.51 -8.94 -4.71
CA GLY A 1024 -39.03 -8.22 -3.52
C GLY A 1024 -37.53 -8.33 -3.26
N TYR A 1025 -36.74 -8.77 -4.24
CA TYR A 1025 -35.29 -8.70 -4.17
C TYR A 1025 -34.79 -7.27 -4.43
N ILE A 1026 -33.56 -7.01 -3.99
CA ILE A 1026 -32.79 -5.79 -4.18
C ILE A 1026 -31.59 -6.13 -5.09
N PRO A 1027 -31.76 -6.09 -6.41
CA PRO A 1027 -30.64 -6.17 -7.33
C PRO A 1027 -29.67 -5.01 -7.10
N PHE A 1028 -28.40 -5.30 -6.84
CA PHE A 1028 -27.45 -4.25 -6.41
C PHE A 1028 -26.14 -4.20 -7.18
N ILE A 1029 -25.73 -5.30 -7.83
CA ILE A 1029 -24.51 -5.34 -8.64
C ILE A 1029 -24.73 -6.17 -9.90
N LEU A 1030 -24.17 -5.69 -11.01
CA LEU A 1030 -23.95 -6.47 -12.24
C LEU A 1030 -22.44 -6.58 -12.47
N THR A 1031 -21.92 -7.81 -12.56
CA THR A 1031 -20.55 -8.09 -13.01
C THR A 1031 -20.56 -8.59 -14.45
N CYS A 1032 -20.05 -7.78 -15.37
CA CYS A 1032 -19.86 -8.13 -16.78
C CYS A 1032 -18.49 -8.80 -16.98
N ALA A 1033 -18.45 -9.95 -17.65
CA ALA A 1033 -17.20 -10.58 -18.05
C ALA A 1033 -16.68 -9.94 -19.35
N VAL A 1034 -15.48 -9.36 -19.33
CA VAL A 1034 -14.80 -8.81 -20.50
C VAL A 1034 -13.59 -9.69 -20.79
N GLY A 1035 -13.80 -10.76 -21.56
CA GLY A 1035 -12.82 -11.83 -21.72
C GLY A 1035 -13.08 -12.96 -20.75
N SER A 1036 -14.22 -13.65 -20.92
CA SER A 1036 -14.64 -14.79 -20.11
C SER A 1036 -13.59 -15.90 -20.11
N THR A 1037 -13.50 -16.66 -19.02
CA THR A 1037 -12.43 -17.66 -18.89
C THR A 1037 -12.61 -18.83 -19.84
N SER A 1038 -13.85 -19.26 -20.07
CA SER A 1038 -14.15 -20.38 -20.97
C SER A 1038 -13.72 -20.09 -22.40
N SER A 1039 -14.19 -18.99 -22.99
CA SER A 1039 -14.08 -18.76 -24.44
C SER A 1039 -13.52 -17.38 -24.83
N SER A 1040 -13.12 -16.52 -23.88
CA SER A 1040 -12.85 -15.09 -24.14
C SER A 1040 -14.09 -14.30 -24.57
N GLY A 1041 -15.30 -14.77 -24.21
CA GLY A 1041 -16.57 -14.09 -24.46
C GLY A 1041 -16.65 -12.72 -23.78
N VAL A 1042 -17.51 -11.84 -24.31
CA VAL A 1042 -17.57 -10.43 -23.86
C VAL A 1042 -19.01 -10.01 -23.61
N ASP A 1043 -19.30 -9.66 -22.35
CA ASP A 1043 -20.52 -8.99 -21.93
C ASP A 1043 -20.37 -7.49 -22.17
N TRP A 1044 -20.92 -7.01 -23.29
CA TRP A 1044 -20.74 -5.63 -23.75
C TRP A 1044 -21.34 -4.61 -22.76
N ALA A 1045 -20.47 -3.79 -22.16
CA ALA A 1045 -20.87 -2.78 -21.17
C ALA A 1045 -21.88 -1.76 -21.74
N ASP A 1046 -21.71 -1.30 -22.98
CA ASP A 1046 -22.66 -0.37 -23.61
C ASP A 1046 -24.09 -0.93 -23.76
N VAL A 1047 -24.23 -2.27 -23.77
CA VAL A 1047 -25.53 -2.95 -23.79
C VAL A 1047 -26.05 -3.20 -22.38
N HIS A 1048 -25.23 -3.79 -21.51
CA HIS A 1048 -25.69 -4.32 -20.22
C HIS A 1048 -25.46 -3.37 -19.04
N ALA A 1049 -24.30 -2.69 -19.01
CA ALA A 1049 -23.95 -1.77 -17.92
C ALA A 1049 -24.90 -0.57 -17.89
N LYS A 1050 -25.27 -0.03 -19.06
CA LYS A 1050 -26.24 1.09 -19.12
C LYS A 1050 -27.56 0.72 -18.44
N VAL A 1051 -28.12 -0.45 -18.76
CA VAL A 1051 -29.38 -0.92 -18.19
C VAL A 1051 -29.26 -1.05 -16.66
N ALA A 1052 -28.19 -1.67 -16.17
CA ALA A 1052 -27.96 -1.80 -14.73
C ALA A 1052 -27.76 -0.43 -14.04
N LYS A 1053 -27.02 0.49 -14.68
CA LYS A 1053 -26.70 1.80 -14.14
C LYS A 1053 -27.91 2.72 -14.06
N ASP A 1054 -28.75 2.74 -15.10
CA ASP A 1054 -30.05 3.45 -15.10
C ASP A 1054 -30.96 2.95 -13.95
N GLN A 1055 -30.78 1.70 -13.55
CA GLN A 1055 -31.52 1.00 -12.49
C GLN A 1055 -30.85 1.12 -11.12
N GLY A 1056 -29.75 1.89 -11.01
CA GLY A 1056 -29.07 2.23 -9.77
C GLY A 1056 -28.14 1.15 -9.21
N LEU A 1057 -27.86 0.09 -9.97
CA LEU A 1057 -26.90 -0.96 -9.60
C LEU A 1057 -25.46 -0.44 -9.70
N TRP A 1058 -24.57 -1.04 -8.92
CA TRP A 1058 -23.14 -1.00 -9.19
C TRP A 1058 -22.82 -1.82 -10.42
N VAL A 1059 -22.03 -1.29 -11.34
CA VAL A 1059 -21.50 -2.06 -12.47
C VAL A 1059 -20.02 -2.33 -12.27
N HIS A 1060 -19.67 -3.62 -12.24
CA HIS A 1060 -18.30 -4.08 -12.24
C HIS A 1060 -17.96 -4.79 -13.56
N CYS A 1061 -16.81 -4.50 -14.17
CA CYS A 1061 -16.29 -5.28 -15.29
C CYS A 1061 -15.09 -6.13 -14.84
N ASP A 1062 -15.21 -7.45 -14.92
CA ASP A 1062 -14.06 -8.36 -14.78
C ASP A 1062 -13.37 -8.48 -16.14
N ALA A 1063 -12.29 -7.74 -16.30
CA ALA A 1063 -11.44 -7.74 -17.49
C ALA A 1063 -10.07 -8.37 -17.18
N ALA A 1064 -10.01 -9.36 -16.29
CA ALA A 1064 -8.75 -9.94 -15.83
C ALA A 1064 -7.82 -10.36 -16.99
N TYR A 1065 -8.35 -10.97 -18.05
CA TYR A 1065 -7.57 -11.37 -19.22
C TYR A 1065 -7.49 -10.26 -20.28
N LEU A 1066 -8.62 -9.90 -20.90
CA LEU A 1066 -8.61 -8.98 -22.04
C LEU A 1066 -8.17 -7.56 -21.69
N GLY A 1067 -8.33 -7.15 -20.42
CA GLY A 1067 -7.85 -5.86 -19.95
C GLY A 1067 -6.33 -5.68 -20.05
N GLY A 1068 -5.56 -6.78 -20.13
CA GLY A 1068 -4.13 -6.71 -20.44
C GLY A 1068 -3.87 -6.13 -21.84
N PHE A 1069 -4.71 -6.47 -22.83
CA PHE A 1069 -4.58 -6.01 -24.22
C PHE A 1069 -5.01 -4.55 -24.45
N PHE A 1070 -5.50 -3.84 -23.43
CA PHE A 1070 -5.97 -2.45 -23.59
C PHE A 1070 -4.87 -1.45 -23.94
N PHE A 1071 -3.59 -1.84 -23.88
CA PHE A 1071 -2.50 -1.05 -24.47
C PHE A 1071 -2.59 -0.94 -26.00
N LEU A 1072 -3.33 -1.83 -26.68
CA LEU A 1072 -3.54 -1.85 -28.12
C LEU A 1072 -4.76 -1.03 -28.52
N GLU A 1073 -4.62 -0.13 -29.51
CA GLU A 1073 -5.72 0.71 -29.99
C GLU A 1073 -6.86 -0.15 -30.58
N GLU A 1074 -6.53 -1.28 -31.22
CA GLU A 1074 -7.49 -2.24 -31.77
C GLU A 1074 -8.38 -2.93 -30.70
N TYR A 1075 -8.02 -2.89 -29.41
CA TYR A 1075 -8.82 -3.40 -28.29
C TYR A 1075 -9.66 -2.33 -27.60
N LYS A 1076 -9.49 -1.05 -27.94
CA LYS A 1076 -10.26 0.08 -27.36
C LYS A 1076 -11.77 -0.05 -27.54
N LYS A 1077 -12.22 -0.83 -28.52
CA LYS A 1077 -13.64 -1.17 -28.71
C LYS A 1077 -14.29 -1.75 -27.45
N PHE A 1078 -13.53 -2.44 -26.59
CA PHE A 1078 -14.03 -3.02 -25.34
C PHE A 1078 -14.24 -1.99 -24.22
N HIS A 1079 -13.76 -0.75 -24.36
CA HIS A 1079 -14.07 0.34 -23.43
C HIS A 1079 -15.49 0.90 -23.62
N LYS A 1080 -16.18 0.53 -24.70
CA LYS A 1080 -17.49 1.08 -25.03
C LYS A 1080 -18.47 0.80 -23.90
N GLY A 1081 -19.03 1.86 -23.32
CA GLY A 1081 -19.94 1.78 -22.16
C GLY A 1081 -19.25 1.85 -20.79
N PHE A 1082 -17.93 2.08 -20.73
CA PHE A 1082 -17.22 2.28 -19.45
C PHE A 1082 -17.67 3.54 -18.69
N ASP A 1083 -18.35 4.48 -19.36
CA ASP A 1083 -19.01 5.63 -18.72
C ASP A 1083 -20.09 5.20 -17.69
N TYR A 1084 -20.62 3.99 -17.82
CA TYR A 1084 -21.60 3.43 -16.89
C TYR A 1084 -20.97 2.59 -15.77
N VAL A 1085 -19.68 2.25 -15.89
CA VAL A 1085 -18.95 1.32 -15.01
C VAL A 1085 -18.49 2.02 -13.73
N ASP A 1086 -18.75 1.42 -12.56
CA ASP A 1086 -18.28 1.93 -11.26
C ASP A 1086 -16.88 1.40 -10.92
N SER A 1087 -16.56 0.17 -11.34
CA SER A 1087 -15.21 -0.39 -11.21
C SER A 1087 -14.90 -1.44 -12.27
N PHE A 1088 -13.62 -1.63 -12.58
CA PHE A 1088 -13.19 -2.78 -13.38
C PHE A 1088 -11.83 -3.30 -12.89
N VAL A 1089 -11.56 -4.57 -13.15
CA VAL A 1089 -10.32 -5.22 -12.73
C VAL A 1089 -9.59 -5.81 -13.91
N ILE A 1090 -8.26 -5.69 -13.93
CA ILE A 1090 -7.38 -6.27 -14.93
C ILE A 1090 -6.23 -7.03 -14.28
N ASN A 1091 -5.71 -8.07 -14.92
CA ASN A 1091 -4.45 -8.71 -14.51
C ASN A 1091 -3.37 -8.40 -15.54
N LEU A 1092 -2.47 -7.49 -15.19
CA LEU A 1092 -1.27 -7.26 -16.00
C LEU A 1092 -0.36 -8.49 -16.04
N HIS A 1093 -0.45 -9.33 -15.02
CA HIS A 1093 0.28 -10.59 -14.96
C HIS A 1093 -0.30 -11.72 -15.84
N LYS A 1094 -1.35 -11.42 -16.61
CA LYS A 1094 -1.83 -12.28 -17.68
C LYS A 1094 -1.30 -11.76 -19.03
N ALA A 1095 -2.12 -11.01 -19.75
CA ALA A 1095 -1.78 -10.47 -21.06
C ALA A 1095 -1.02 -9.14 -21.02
N GLY A 1096 -0.69 -8.59 -19.84
CA GLY A 1096 -0.03 -7.29 -19.69
C GLY A 1096 1.50 -7.33 -19.72
N GLY A 1097 2.10 -8.50 -19.96
CA GLY A 1097 3.56 -8.66 -20.07
C GLY A 1097 4.32 -8.64 -18.75
N ILE A 1098 3.64 -8.82 -17.61
CA ILE A 1098 4.22 -8.75 -16.26
C ILE A 1098 4.17 -10.13 -15.61
N ASN A 1099 5.09 -10.45 -14.71
CA ASN A 1099 5.03 -11.70 -13.95
C ASN A 1099 3.95 -11.64 -12.85
N CYS A 1100 3.39 -12.80 -12.49
CA CYS A 1100 2.49 -12.93 -11.34
C CYS A 1100 3.17 -12.41 -10.07
N ASP A 1101 2.54 -11.62 -9.20
CA ASP A 1101 1.16 -11.11 -9.19
C ASP A 1101 1.13 -9.60 -9.45
N ALA A 1102 0.12 -9.12 -10.17
CA ALA A 1102 -0.05 -7.72 -10.60
C ALA A 1102 -1.49 -7.48 -11.09
N SER A 1103 -2.45 -7.45 -10.18
CA SER A 1103 -3.85 -7.13 -10.50
C SER A 1103 -4.15 -5.67 -10.17
N MET A 1104 -4.92 -5.00 -11.03
CA MET A 1104 -5.33 -3.61 -10.83
C MET A 1104 -6.85 -3.51 -10.80
N LEU A 1105 -7.39 -3.04 -9.66
CA LEU A 1105 -8.78 -2.63 -9.52
C LEU A 1105 -8.87 -1.11 -9.71
N PHE A 1106 -9.48 -0.71 -10.81
CA PHE A 1106 -9.84 0.67 -11.07
C PHE A 1106 -11.23 0.96 -10.51
N VAL A 1107 -11.35 2.06 -9.78
CA VAL A 1107 -12.61 2.52 -9.19
C VAL A 1107 -12.87 3.94 -9.69
N HIS A 1108 -14.11 4.18 -10.11
CA HIS A 1108 -14.56 5.47 -10.58
C HIS A 1108 -14.31 6.56 -9.53
N GLU A 1109 -13.87 7.75 -9.96
CA GLU A 1109 -13.47 8.86 -9.08
C GLU A 1109 -14.58 9.32 -8.12
N CYS A 1110 -15.85 9.12 -8.46
CA CYS A 1110 -16.98 9.45 -7.60
C CYS A 1110 -16.95 8.70 -6.25
N HIS A 1111 -16.15 7.63 -6.13
CA HIS A 1111 -15.94 6.86 -4.90
C HIS A 1111 -14.62 7.17 -4.19
N ARG A 1112 -13.78 8.07 -4.70
CA ARG A 1112 -12.42 8.33 -4.18
C ARG A 1112 -12.37 8.86 -2.75
N HIS A 1113 -13.39 9.61 -2.34
CA HIS A 1113 -13.49 10.22 -1.01
C HIS A 1113 -14.00 9.28 0.08
N SER A 1114 -14.50 8.09 -0.29
CA SER A 1114 -15.03 7.16 0.70
C SER A 1114 -13.92 6.30 1.30
N LYS A 1115 -13.37 6.72 2.44
CA LYS A 1115 -12.40 5.90 3.19
C LYS A 1115 -12.97 4.52 3.53
N THR A 1116 -14.23 4.47 3.97
CA THR A 1116 -14.91 3.23 4.35
C THR A 1116 -15.05 2.26 3.18
N LEU A 1117 -15.56 2.69 2.02
CA LEU A 1117 -15.71 1.79 0.87
C LEU A 1117 -14.33 1.30 0.37
N ASN A 1118 -13.34 2.19 0.33
CA ASN A 1118 -12.02 1.84 -0.17
C ASN A 1118 -11.17 1.02 0.82
N SER A 1119 -11.58 0.90 2.09
CA SER A 1119 -10.89 0.05 3.07
C SER A 1119 -11.37 -1.40 3.06
N LEU A 1120 -12.55 -1.71 2.50
CA LEU A 1120 -13.15 -3.06 2.52
C LEU A 1120 -12.31 -4.12 1.79
N GLY A 1121 -12.47 -5.37 2.22
CA GLY A 1121 -11.86 -6.54 1.62
C GLY A 1121 -10.39 -6.75 2.01
N THR A 1122 -9.66 -7.48 1.19
CA THR A 1122 -8.24 -7.77 1.40
C THR A 1122 -7.40 -6.51 1.30
N PHE A 1123 -6.38 -6.37 2.15
CA PHE A 1123 -5.47 -5.23 2.10
C PHE A 1123 -4.39 -5.43 1.04
N PRO A 1124 -4.06 -4.39 0.25
CA PRO A 1124 -2.89 -4.41 -0.61
C PRO A 1124 -1.57 -4.38 0.17
N ARG A 1125 -0.53 -5.04 -0.35
CA ARG A 1125 0.54 -5.61 0.50
C ARG A 1125 1.93 -5.11 0.11
N ILE A 1126 2.39 -5.53 -1.07
CA ILE A 1126 3.71 -5.19 -1.63
C ILE A 1126 3.53 -4.12 -2.71
N ASN A 1127 4.52 -3.22 -2.87
CA ASN A 1127 4.44 -2.19 -3.90
C ASN A 1127 4.76 -2.71 -5.32
N ARG A 1128 3.76 -3.35 -5.94
CA ARG A 1128 3.81 -3.88 -7.32
C ARG A 1128 4.09 -2.83 -8.38
N SER A 1129 3.93 -1.54 -8.07
CA SER A 1129 4.26 -0.47 -9.02
C SER A 1129 5.74 -0.45 -9.40
N ILE A 1130 6.64 -0.96 -8.54
CA ILE A 1130 8.07 -1.05 -8.81
C ILE A 1130 8.33 -1.94 -10.03
N LYS A 1131 7.84 -3.18 -10.03
CA LYS A 1131 8.09 -4.08 -11.17
C LYS A 1131 7.42 -3.65 -12.46
N ILE A 1132 6.25 -3.03 -12.38
CA ILE A 1132 5.55 -2.50 -13.55
C ILE A 1132 6.33 -1.32 -14.13
N TRP A 1133 6.85 -0.47 -13.25
CA TRP A 1133 7.72 0.62 -13.65
C TRP A 1133 8.99 0.08 -14.34
N PHE A 1134 9.69 -0.89 -13.75
CA PHE A 1134 10.85 -1.55 -14.38
C PHE A 1134 10.53 -2.03 -15.80
N LEU A 1135 9.43 -2.75 -15.98
CA LEU A 1135 9.02 -3.24 -17.31
C LEU A 1135 8.82 -2.09 -18.30
N ILE A 1136 8.05 -1.05 -17.93
CA ILE A 1136 7.77 0.09 -18.81
C ILE A 1136 9.06 0.83 -19.19
N GLN A 1137 10.06 0.88 -18.30
CA GLN A 1137 11.33 1.56 -18.58
C GLN A 1137 12.22 0.73 -19.51
N THR A 1138 12.24 -0.59 -19.33
CA THR A 1138 13.10 -1.48 -20.11
C THR A 1138 12.52 -1.78 -21.48
N PHE A 1139 11.24 -2.13 -21.55
CA PHE A 1139 10.58 -2.58 -22.78
C PHE A 1139 9.84 -1.44 -23.49
N GLY A 1140 9.51 -0.36 -22.77
CA GLY A 1140 8.57 0.64 -23.27
C GLY A 1140 7.14 0.08 -23.37
N ILE A 1141 6.17 0.97 -23.56
CA ILE A 1141 4.80 0.55 -23.88
C ILE A 1141 4.77 -0.17 -25.24
N ASP A 1142 5.60 0.24 -26.19
CA ASP A 1142 5.65 -0.37 -27.52
C ASP A 1142 6.19 -1.81 -27.50
N GLY A 1143 7.14 -2.13 -26.62
CA GLY A 1143 7.57 -3.51 -26.41
C GLY A 1143 6.45 -4.39 -25.83
N ILE A 1144 5.68 -3.88 -24.87
CA ILE A 1144 4.49 -4.58 -24.34
C ILE A 1144 3.48 -4.84 -25.46
N ARG A 1145 3.19 -3.83 -26.28
CA ARG A 1145 2.29 -3.96 -27.45
C ARG A 1145 2.81 -4.97 -28.47
N ALA A 1146 4.12 -5.04 -28.70
CA ALA A 1146 4.73 -5.99 -29.61
C ALA A 1146 4.53 -7.43 -29.13
N ILE A 1147 4.78 -7.71 -27.84
CA ILE A 1147 4.53 -9.02 -27.24
C ILE A 1147 3.05 -9.43 -27.38
N GLN A 1148 2.13 -8.49 -27.09
CA GLN A 1148 0.70 -8.74 -27.20
C GLN A 1148 0.26 -9.04 -28.65
N ARG A 1149 0.76 -8.28 -29.62
CA ARG A 1149 0.46 -8.52 -31.05
C ARG A 1149 1.03 -9.85 -31.52
N LYS A 1150 2.24 -10.20 -31.07
CA LYS A 1150 2.84 -11.51 -31.37
C LYS A 1150 1.97 -12.65 -30.85
N GLN A 1151 1.49 -12.53 -29.62
CA GLN A 1151 0.59 -13.51 -29.01
C GLN A 1151 -0.72 -13.69 -29.82
N ILE A 1152 -1.32 -12.57 -30.25
CA ILE A 1152 -2.51 -12.57 -31.10
C ILE A 1152 -2.21 -13.24 -32.45
N GLU A 1153 -1.11 -12.86 -33.10
CA GLU A 1153 -0.67 -13.41 -34.39
C GLU A 1153 -0.49 -14.94 -34.32
N MET A 1154 0.18 -15.44 -33.28
CA MET A 1154 0.41 -16.88 -33.10
C MET A 1154 -0.89 -17.65 -32.88
N THR A 1155 -1.84 -17.06 -32.13
CA THR A 1155 -3.17 -17.65 -31.93
C THR A 1155 -3.97 -17.70 -33.23
N GLN A 1156 -3.93 -16.62 -34.02
CA GLN A 1156 -4.61 -16.56 -35.33
C GLN A 1156 -4.01 -17.55 -36.34
N LYS A 1157 -2.70 -17.82 -36.28
CA LYS A 1157 -2.07 -18.86 -37.08
C LYS A 1157 -2.58 -20.25 -36.70
N PHE A 1158 -2.67 -20.56 -35.40
CA PHE A 1158 -3.24 -21.81 -34.93
C PHE A 1158 -4.72 -21.95 -35.36
N GLU A 1159 -5.52 -20.89 -35.24
CA GLU A 1159 -6.91 -20.86 -35.74
C GLU A 1159 -6.99 -21.14 -37.25
N CYS A 1160 -6.08 -20.59 -38.06
CA CYS A 1160 -6.02 -20.84 -39.50
C CYS A 1160 -5.72 -22.31 -39.82
N LEU A 1161 -4.85 -22.96 -39.05
CA LEU A 1161 -4.58 -24.40 -39.18
C LEU A 1161 -5.82 -25.24 -38.84
N LEU A 1162 -6.51 -24.89 -37.75
CA LEU A 1162 -7.76 -25.54 -37.36
C LEU A 1162 -8.82 -25.43 -38.47
N LYS A 1163 -9.04 -24.22 -39.02
CA LYS A 1163 -10.03 -23.98 -40.09
C LYS A 1163 -9.70 -24.69 -41.41
N LYS A 1164 -8.43 -24.98 -41.68
CA LYS A 1164 -7.99 -25.73 -42.89
C LYS A 1164 -8.12 -27.24 -42.74
N SER A 1165 -8.11 -27.75 -41.51
CA SER A 1165 -8.21 -29.17 -41.23
C SER A 1165 -9.68 -29.62 -41.21
N PRO A 1166 -10.04 -30.72 -41.88
CA PRO A 1166 -11.39 -31.28 -41.78
C PRO A 1166 -11.65 -31.96 -40.43
N LEU A 1167 -10.62 -32.18 -39.60
CA LEU A 1167 -10.74 -32.86 -38.31
C LEU A 1167 -11.35 -31.97 -37.23
N PHE A 1168 -11.19 -30.66 -37.33
CA PHE A 1168 -11.53 -29.73 -36.26
C PHE A 1168 -12.55 -28.68 -36.69
N GLU A 1169 -13.32 -28.21 -35.72
CA GLU A 1169 -14.16 -27.04 -35.87
C GLU A 1169 -13.80 -25.99 -34.80
N VAL A 1170 -13.78 -24.72 -35.21
CA VAL A 1170 -13.55 -23.58 -34.31
C VAL A 1170 -14.86 -23.22 -33.64
N THR A 1171 -14.93 -23.37 -32.32
CA THR A 1171 -16.14 -23.07 -31.53
C THR A 1171 -16.19 -21.61 -31.09
N SER A 1172 -15.04 -20.96 -30.93
CA SER A 1172 -14.92 -19.53 -30.70
C SER A 1172 -13.64 -19.01 -31.34
N GLU A 1173 -13.78 -17.99 -32.19
CA GLU A 1173 -12.66 -17.40 -32.93
C GLU A 1173 -11.67 -16.69 -32.01
N ALA A 1174 -10.45 -16.47 -32.49
CA ALA A 1174 -9.38 -15.91 -31.67
C ALA A 1174 -9.72 -14.49 -31.18
N ILE A 1175 -9.79 -14.32 -29.85
CA ILE A 1175 -9.89 -13.01 -29.20
C ILE A 1175 -8.79 -12.91 -28.14
N GLY A 1176 -7.89 -11.94 -28.33
CA GLY A 1176 -6.62 -11.91 -27.59
C GLY A 1176 -5.72 -13.04 -28.08
N GLY A 1177 -5.15 -13.77 -27.12
CA GLY A 1177 -4.33 -14.96 -27.36
C GLY A 1177 -5.04 -16.28 -27.06
N LEU A 1178 -6.37 -16.36 -27.19
CA LEU A 1178 -7.15 -17.58 -26.95
C LEU A 1178 -8.04 -17.92 -28.16
N VAL A 1179 -8.01 -19.17 -28.61
CA VAL A 1179 -8.95 -19.78 -29.56
C VAL A 1179 -9.50 -21.08 -28.97
N CYS A 1180 -10.78 -21.37 -29.26
CA CYS A 1180 -11.45 -22.58 -28.78
C CYS A 1180 -11.87 -23.46 -29.96
N PHE A 1181 -11.69 -24.77 -29.81
CA PHE A 1181 -11.91 -25.74 -30.89
C PHE A 1181 -12.32 -27.10 -30.34
N ARG A 1182 -12.86 -27.94 -31.20
CA ARG A 1182 -13.15 -29.34 -30.89
C ARG A 1182 -12.95 -30.21 -32.12
N VAL A 1183 -12.90 -31.52 -31.94
CA VAL A 1183 -12.94 -32.48 -33.03
C VAL A 1183 -14.35 -32.49 -33.60
N ALA A 1184 -14.46 -32.25 -34.90
CA ALA A 1184 -15.72 -32.12 -35.61
C ALA A 1184 -16.52 -33.44 -35.58
N SER A 1185 -17.84 -33.34 -35.51
CA SER A 1185 -18.77 -34.48 -35.56
C SER A 1185 -18.66 -35.53 -34.43
N LEU A 1186 -17.86 -35.28 -33.39
CA LEU A 1186 -17.79 -36.13 -32.20
C LEU A 1186 -18.68 -35.59 -31.08
N SER A 1187 -19.12 -36.47 -30.19
CA SER A 1187 -19.82 -36.10 -28.95
C SER A 1187 -18.91 -35.34 -27.96
N ASN A 1188 -19.51 -34.81 -26.88
CA ASN A 1188 -18.75 -34.12 -25.84
C ASN A 1188 -17.81 -35.10 -25.11
N GLU A 1189 -18.31 -36.28 -24.76
CA GLU A 1189 -17.58 -37.32 -24.04
C GLU A 1189 -16.39 -37.85 -24.85
N GLU A 1190 -16.52 -37.89 -26.17
CA GLU A 1190 -15.43 -38.28 -27.06
C GLU A 1190 -14.36 -37.19 -27.19
N ASN A 1191 -14.78 -35.93 -27.26
CA ASN A 1191 -13.84 -34.81 -27.23
C ASN A 1191 -13.07 -34.76 -25.91
N GLU A 1192 -13.74 -35.03 -24.78
CA GLU A 1192 -13.10 -35.12 -23.46
C GLU A 1192 -12.05 -36.24 -23.41
N LYS A 1193 -12.36 -37.41 -23.98
CA LYS A 1193 -11.37 -38.50 -24.08
C LYS A 1193 -10.14 -38.10 -24.91
N ILE A 1194 -10.34 -37.44 -26.04
CA ILE A 1194 -9.23 -36.97 -26.89
C ILE A 1194 -8.41 -35.90 -26.19
N PHE A 1195 -9.05 -34.96 -25.49
CA PHE A 1195 -8.38 -33.96 -24.66
C PHE A 1195 -7.47 -34.60 -23.60
N ASN A 1196 -7.96 -35.64 -22.92
CA ASN A 1196 -7.16 -36.38 -21.94
C ASN A 1196 -5.96 -37.05 -22.59
N LEU A 1197 -6.14 -37.72 -23.74
CA LEU A 1197 -5.04 -38.32 -24.50
C LEU A 1197 -3.98 -37.30 -24.93
N ILE A 1198 -4.38 -36.09 -25.30
CA ILE A 1198 -3.45 -35.00 -25.67
C ILE A 1198 -2.58 -34.58 -24.49
N ASN A 1199 -3.16 -34.41 -23.30
CA ASN A 1199 -2.40 -34.01 -22.12
C ASN A 1199 -1.60 -35.17 -21.50
N ASP A 1200 -2.08 -36.41 -21.60
CA ASP A 1200 -1.38 -37.61 -21.11
C ASP A 1200 -0.12 -37.92 -21.93
N ASP A 1201 -0.03 -37.43 -23.17
CA ASP A 1201 1.15 -37.54 -24.05
C ASP A 1201 2.31 -36.60 -23.61
N LEU A 1202 2.00 -35.56 -22.82
CA LEU A 1202 2.95 -34.61 -22.21
C LEU A 1202 3.76 -33.73 -23.17
N ARG A 1203 3.72 -33.90 -24.50
CA ARG A 1203 4.44 -33.01 -25.45
C ARG A 1203 3.93 -31.57 -25.42
N ILE A 1204 2.63 -31.40 -25.15
CA ILE A 1204 1.96 -30.10 -25.04
C ILE A 1204 1.04 -30.09 -23.82
N HIS A 1205 0.64 -28.90 -23.35
CA HIS A 1205 -0.39 -28.78 -22.32
C HIS A 1205 -1.48 -27.78 -22.74
N ILE A 1206 -2.73 -28.24 -22.80
CA ILE A 1206 -3.92 -27.43 -23.10
C ILE A 1206 -4.99 -27.63 -22.02
N THR A 1207 -6.03 -26.79 -22.00
CA THR A 1207 -7.18 -26.98 -21.10
C THR A 1207 -8.50 -27.07 -21.85
N GLU A 1208 -9.54 -27.54 -21.17
CA GLU A 1208 -10.89 -27.72 -21.70
C GLU A 1208 -11.87 -26.69 -21.09
N SER A 1209 -13.06 -26.54 -21.69
CA SER A 1209 -14.20 -25.90 -21.05
C SER A 1209 -15.52 -26.32 -21.71
N GLN A 1210 -16.64 -25.86 -21.14
CA GLN A 1210 -17.99 -26.10 -21.62
C GLN A 1210 -18.84 -24.83 -21.53
N VAL A 1211 -19.67 -24.59 -22.55
CA VAL A 1211 -20.61 -23.46 -22.64
C VAL A 1211 -21.87 -23.93 -23.36
N LEU A 1212 -23.07 -23.68 -22.80
CA LEU A 1212 -24.35 -24.07 -23.43
C LEU A 1212 -24.36 -25.56 -23.86
N ASP A 1213 -23.86 -26.45 -23.00
CA ASP A 1213 -23.67 -27.88 -23.27
C ASP A 1213 -22.77 -28.23 -24.45
N LEU A 1214 -21.98 -27.27 -24.94
CA LEU A 1214 -20.92 -27.49 -25.92
C LEU A 1214 -19.57 -27.61 -25.20
N TYR A 1215 -18.99 -28.81 -25.20
CA TYR A 1215 -17.62 -29.06 -24.77
C TYR A 1215 -16.60 -28.63 -25.84
N PHE A 1216 -15.46 -28.07 -25.43
CA PHE A 1216 -14.36 -27.74 -26.34
C PHE A 1216 -13.00 -27.64 -25.64
N MET A 1217 -11.94 -27.77 -26.42
CA MET A 1217 -10.55 -27.56 -26.04
C MET A 1217 -10.16 -26.09 -26.25
N ARG A 1218 -9.18 -25.63 -25.47
CA ARG A 1218 -8.69 -24.24 -25.43
C ARG A 1218 -7.20 -24.22 -25.73
N PHE A 1219 -6.83 -23.43 -26.73
CA PHE A 1219 -5.44 -23.11 -27.02
C PHE A 1219 -5.17 -21.65 -26.67
N ALA A 1220 -4.35 -21.41 -25.65
CA ALA A 1220 -3.96 -20.08 -25.21
C ALA A 1220 -2.48 -19.82 -25.47
N ALA A 1221 -2.13 -19.02 -26.49
CA ALA A 1221 -0.74 -18.68 -26.77
C ALA A 1221 -0.15 -17.91 -25.58
N ASN A 1222 0.91 -18.46 -24.99
CA ASN A 1222 1.46 -17.98 -23.72
C ASN A 1222 2.90 -17.46 -23.84
N TYR A 1223 3.81 -18.26 -24.40
CA TYR A 1223 5.22 -17.91 -24.44
C TYR A 1223 5.48 -16.72 -25.39
N PRO A 1224 6.15 -15.64 -24.94
CA PRO A 1224 6.30 -14.40 -25.74
C PRO A 1224 7.01 -14.59 -27.07
N ASP A 1225 8.00 -15.49 -27.12
CA ASP A 1225 8.86 -15.71 -28.28
C ASP A 1225 8.40 -16.91 -29.14
N LEU A 1226 7.13 -17.29 -29.06
CA LEU A 1226 6.54 -18.35 -29.91
C LEU A 1226 6.82 -18.10 -31.39
N LYS A 1227 7.37 -19.11 -32.07
CA LYS A 1227 7.62 -19.08 -33.51
C LYS A 1227 6.54 -19.84 -34.27
N CYS A 1228 6.51 -19.71 -35.60
CA CYS A 1228 5.53 -20.41 -36.41
C CYS A 1228 5.74 -21.93 -36.34
N GLU A 1229 7.00 -22.36 -36.24
CA GLU A 1229 7.38 -23.76 -36.10
C GLU A 1229 6.84 -24.35 -34.80
N ASP A 1230 6.81 -23.58 -33.71
CA ASP A 1230 6.23 -24.02 -32.44
C ASP A 1230 4.72 -24.20 -32.54
N ILE A 1231 4.02 -23.31 -33.27
CA ILE A 1231 2.58 -23.41 -33.53
C ILE A 1231 2.26 -24.63 -34.40
N ASN A 1232 3.04 -24.88 -35.44
CA ASN A 1232 2.88 -26.05 -36.29
C ASN A 1232 3.11 -27.34 -35.49
N PHE A 1233 4.19 -27.40 -34.68
CA PHE A 1233 4.46 -28.56 -33.84
C PHE A 1233 3.28 -28.88 -32.90
N MET A 1234 2.76 -27.89 -32.18
CA MET A 1234 1.63 -28.12 -31.27
C MET A 1234 0.37 -28.59 -32.02
N PHE A 1235 0.13 -28.06 -33.21
CA PHE A 1235 -0.97 -28.49 -34.06
C PHE A 1235 -0.78 -29.93 -34.56
N ASP A 1236 0.43 -30.27 -35.02
CA ASP A 1236 0.77 -31.61 -35.52
C ASP A 1236 0.62 -32.67 -34.43
N VAL A 1237 1.03 -32.38 -33.19
CA VAL A 1237 0.80 -33.26 -32.03
C VAL A 1237 -0.70 -33.52 -31.83
N ILE A 1238 -1.53 -32.47 -31.88
CA ILE A 1238 -2.99 -32.60 -31.72
C ILE A 1238 -3.60 -33.44 -32.85
N VAL A 1239 -3.15 -33.23 -34.10
CA VAL A 1239 -3.58 -34.03 -35.26
C VAL A 1239 -3.18 -35.49 -35.09
N GLU A 1240 -1.92 -35.78 -34.80
CA GLU A 1240 -1.37 -37.13 -34.64
C GLU A 1240 -2.16 -37.95 -33.61
N ILE A 1241 -2.38 -37.37 -32.42
CA ILE A 1241 -3.11 -38.03 -31.33
C ILE A 1241 -4.58 -38.23 -31.71
N THR A 1242 -5.21 -37.23 -32.34
CA THR A 1242 -6.61 -37.30 -32.76
C THR A 1242 -6.81 -38.39 -33.82
N GLU A 1243 -5.97 -38.44 -34.86
CA GLU A 1243 -6.06 -39.46 -35.91
C GLU A 1243 -5.85 -40.87 -35.37
N LYS A 1244 -4.91 -41.04 -34.43
CA LYS A 1244 -4.69 -42.31 -33.75
C LYS A 1244 -5.94 -42.75 -32.98
N ALA A 1245 -6.53 -41.85 -32.20
CA ALA A 1245 -7.75 -42.13 -31.44
C ALA A 1245 -8.95 -42.48 -32.36
N LEU A 1246 -9.07 -41.81 -33.51
CA LEU A 1246 -10.12 -42.09 -34.49
C LEU A 1246 -9.92 -43.44 -35.19
N LYS A 1247 -8.68 -43.83 -35.53
CA LYS A 1247 -8.35 -45.14 -36.11
C LYS A 1247 -8.64 -46.28 -35.13
N ASP A 1248 -8.24 -46.13 -33.86
CA ASP A 1248 -8.52 -47.11 -32.81
C ASP A 1248 -10.03 -47.31 -32.61
N LYS A 1249 -10.83 -46.26 -32.79
CA LYS A 1249 -12.31 -46.33 -32.77
C LYS A 1249 -12.88 -47.02 -34.00
N GLN A 1250 -12.32 -46.84 -35.19
CA GLN A 1250 -12.79 -47.54 -36.41
C GLN A 1250 -12.45 -49.03 -36.39
N THR A 1251 -11.43 -49.42 -35.62
CA THR A 1251 -10.96 -50.82 -35.51
C THR A 1251 -11.70 -51.60 -34.41
N LYS A 1252 -12.35 -50.90 -33.46
CA LYS A 1252 -13.21 -51.46 -32.42
C LYS A 1252 -14.67 -51.43 -32.84
#